data_AF-A0AAE9ZRZ5-F1
#
_entry.id   AF-A0AAE9ZRZ5-F1
#
_cell.length_a   1.000
_cell.length_b   1.000
_cell.length_c   1.000
_cell.angle_alpha   90.00
_cell.angle_beta   90.00
_cell.angle_gamma   90.00
#
_symmetry.space_group_name_H-M   'P 1'
#
loop_
_entity.id
_entity.type
_entity.pdbx_description
1 polymer ?
#
loop_
_entity_poly.entity_id
_entity_poly.type
_entity_poly.pdbx_seq_one_letter_code
_entity_poly.pdbx_strand_id
1 'polypeptide(L)'
;MMLNISRFSRLSVWLCGWLAAGALHAASDPVLVTVQPERRFQTIEGFGTSITGWIARHHDYFRDPAFADYAVNELGLSIFRLQLKGDVMPEAVADWREISHENFNWTHADGRGGVNVGWARLITAANPEVRVIGAVWSPPGWMKVSGKVDGTAAGYLFDPDRDFDHDNRLRADRYEHFAKWIVEYARYMEAQGTPFYALSLQNELVFTEPYGSTMYDPTEYARLVRVTGEMFARERVRQPLFFGPEDMTLATYADEDRHRPYVDALMAPAVAPYFDAFATHGYSDGVNADTRLNMVAYERLVAHFGRPYWITEGASGGHEWPDVMEGGLASRLHVALARANVSLFTGWQLTGDGRHPTHAFMLDRQPTKKTYAAMQFWRHIRPGATRVGMVDPSADDLLVSSYVHDRRGELVSILINTGEAPREVLLNWGRSAHPTTWQAWQTTAQLDHALVDVEPVQQMVRLQLPARSITTAVADWDPEWVEPRRKPRWNREIKQIVEREAAHPVPENGILFVGSSSIRLWESLAQDFPNHPVYNRGFGGSQVSDLIGFFDEVIAAGNPRQIIIYSGTNDVNAGESPESVMADFDALCGMIRAALPDTQIALIGAAPNPHRWPVQADYVRFNAMARHYCEREGHTYVDVWTPMLGEDGLPSRDLYRDDQLHMNAAGYAIWREIMAPLLK
;
A
#
# COMPACT_ATOMS: atom_id res chain seq x y z
N MET A 1 -6.89 85.72 14.39
CA MET A 1 -7.05 86.76 13.35
C MET A 1 -5.75 86.79 12.55
N MET A 2 -5.84 86.45 11.26
CA MET A 2 -4.91 86.77 10.15
C MET A 2 -3.43 86.40 10.31
N LEU A 3 -2.98 85.34 9.63
CA LEU A 3 -2.35 85.38 8.30
C LEU A 3 -0.95 86.02 8.32
N ASN A 4 0.09 85.21 8.11
CA ASN A 4 1.17 85.66 7.25
C ASN A 4 1.71 84.54 6.36
N ILE A 5 1.90 84.91 5.10
CA ILE A 5 2.05 84.08 3.90
C ILE A 5 3.51 84.15 3.42
N SER A 6 4.09 82.98 3.11
CA SER A 6 5.14 82.74 2.10
C SER A 6 6.56 83.33 2.32
N ARG A 7 7.69 82.79 1.83
CA ARG A 7 7.95 81.73 0.84
C ARG A 7 9.42 81.27 0.95
N PHE A 8 9.60 79.94 0.98
CA PHE A 8 10.60 79.07 0.34
C PHE A 8 12.09 79.45 0.18
N SER A 9 12.92 78.55 0.72
CA SER A 9 14.12 78.00 0.06
C SER A 9 14.23 76.46 0.26
N ARG A 10 14.06 75.75 -0.86
CA ARG A 10 14.67 74.46 -1.31
C ARG A 10 15.11 73.40 -0.27
N LEU A 11 14.57 72.19 -0.38
CA LEU A 11 15.18 71.07 -1.14
C LEU A 11 14.21 69.87 -1.20
N SER A 12 14.07 69.28 -2.38
CA SER A 12 13.18 68.16 -2.70
C SER A 12 13.92 66.82 -2.57
N VAL A 13 13.34 65.84 -1.87
CA VAL A 13 13.47 64.41 -2.21
C VAL A 13 12.11 63.77 -1.96
N TRP A 14 11.46 63.34 -3.04
CA TRP A 14 10.21 62.59 -3.04
C TRP A 14 10.51 61.10 -2.85
N LEU A 15 9.97 60.47 -1.81
CA LEU A 15 9.80 59.01 -1.75
C LEU A 15 8.43 58.67 -2.35
N CYS A 16 8.43 58.09 -3.54
CA CYS A 16 7.25 57.44 -4.10
C CYS A 16 7.02 56.11 -3.36
N GLY A 17 5.90 56.01 -2.65
CA GLY A 17 5.39 54.75 -2.13
C GLY A 17 4.92 53.86 -3.28
N TRP A 18 5.47 52.65 -3.36
CA TRP A 18 4.90 51.56 -4.13
C TRP A 18 3.88 50.84 -3.25
N LEU A 19 2.60 51.14 -3.48
CA LEU A 19 1.51 50.23 -3.15
C LEU A 19 1.59 49.06 -4.15
N ALA A 20 2.25 47.97 -3.74
CA ALA A 20 2.06 46.70 -4.40
C ALA A 20 0.65 46.21 -4.07
N ALA A 21 -0.26 46.31 -5.04
CA ALA A 21 -1.53 45.62 -5.01
C ALA A 21 -1.24 44.12 -4.93
N GLY A 22 -1.36 43.55 -3.73
CA GLY A 22 -1.40 42.12 -3.55
C GLY A 22 -2.60 41.59 -4.31
N ALA A 23 -2.35 40.81 -5.36
CA ALA A 23 -3.36 39.93 -5.89
C ALA A 23 -3.75 38.98 -4.76
N LEU A 24 -4.90 39.20 -4.12
CA LEU A 24 -5.60 38.13 -3.43
C LEU A 24 -5.87 37.05 -4.48
N HIS A 25 -4.97 36.07 -4.57
CA HIS A 25 -5.38 34.77 -5.06
C HIS A 25 -6.45 34.32 -4.07
N ALA A 26 -7.67 34.10 -4.57
CA ALA A 26 -8.67 33.37 -3.80
C ALA A 26 -8.00 32.05 -3.39
N ALA A 27 -7.72 31.88 -2.09
CA ALA A 27 -7.24 30.61 -1.58
C ALA A 27 -8.34 29.59 -1.94
N SER A 28 -7.96 28.55 -2.69
CA SER A 28 -8.85 27.41 -2.91
C SER A 28 -9.29 26.89 -1.54
N ASP A 29 -10.54 26.46 -1.42
CA ASP A 29 -11.03 25.85 -0.19
C ASP A 29 -10.07 24.73 0.28
N PRO A 30 -9.82 24.62 1.61
CA PRO A 30 -8.91 23.61 2.13
C PRO A 30 -9.37 22.21 1.73
N VAL A 31 -8.42 21.36 1.35
CA VAL A 31 -8.72 19.96 1.03
C VAL A 31 -8.89 19.19 2.33
N LEU A 32 -10.10 18.70 2.58
CA LEU A 32 -10.39 17.85 3.73
C LEU A 32 -9.96 16.40 3.45
N VAL A 33 -9.10 15.85 4.30
CA VAL A 33 -8.67 14.45 4.24
C VAL A 33 -9.08 13.78 5.53
N THR A 34 -9.92 12.74 5.46
CA THR A 34 -10.39 12.04 6.68
C THR A 34 -9.75 10.66 6.78
N VAL A 35 -9.08 10.38 7.89
CA VAL A 35 -8.42 9.09 8.15
C VAL A 35 -9.39 8.08 8.77
N GLN A 36 -9.25 6.81 8.37
CA GLN A 36 -10.08 5.67 8.75
C GLN A 36 -9.23 4.54 9.36
N PRO A 37 -8.82 4.64 10.63
CA PRO A 37 -7.98 3.64 11.30
C PRO A 37 -8.54 2.22 11.31
N GLU A 38 -9.87 2.08 11.25
CA GLU A 38 -10.58 0.80 11.25
C GLU A 38 -10.38 0.02 9.95
N ARG A 39 -10.09 0.71 8.84
CA ARG A 39 -9.82 0.09 7.55
C ARG A 39 -8.32 -0.19 7.46
N ARG A 40 -7.91 -1.37 7.93
CA ARG A 40 -6.50 -1.79 7.93
C ARG A 40 -6.16 -2.53 6.64
N PHE A 41 -4.95 -2.31 6.15
CA PHE A 41 -4.41 -2.99 4.98
C PHE A 41 -3.14 -3.76 5.37
N GLN A 42 -2.08 -3.69 4.57
CA GLN A 42 -0.84 -4.40 4.83
C GLN A 42 -0.08 -3.83 6.03
N THR A 43 0.67 -4.71 6.71
CA THR A 43 1.67 -4.32 7.69
C THR A 43 2.97 -3.97 6.98
N ILE A 44 3.59 -2.85 7.36
CA ILE A 44 4.87 -2.42 6.83
C ILE A 44 5.98 -3.18 7.53
N GLU A 45 6.78 -3.90 6.76
CA GLU A 45 7.94 -4.66 7.22
C GLU A 45 9.22 -3.84 7.21
N GLY A 46 9.30 -2.83 6.35
CA GLY A 46 10.33 -1.81 6.42
C GLY A 46 10.79 -1.29 5.07
N PHE A 47 11.84 -0.46 5.15
CA PHE A 47 12.42 0.23 4.01
C PHE A 47 13.94 0.14 4.06
N GLY A 48 14.56 0.09 2.89
CA GLY A 48 15.98 -0.15 2.84
C GLY A 48 16.64 -0.04 1.48
N THR A 49 17.82 -0.64 1.42
CA THR A 49 18.66 -0.66 0.23
C THR A 49 19.70 -1.77 0.31
N SER A 50 20.49 -1.96 -0.75
CA SER A 50 21.72 -2.76 -0.76
C SER A 50 22.97 -1.89 -0.76
N ILE A 51 24.14 -2.53 -0.65
CA ILE A 51 25.45 -1.92 -0.85
C ILE A 51 26.26 -2.79 -1.80
N THR A 52 25.98 -2.70 -3.09
CA THR A 52 26.52 -3.65 -4.09
C THR A 52 28.04 -3.63 -4.18
N GLY A 53 28.68 -2.55 -3.73
CA GLY A 53 30.14 -2.43 -3.62
C GLY A 53 30.87 -2.31 -4.96
N TRP A 54 30.19 -1.92 -6.04
CA TRP A 54 30.81 -1.81 -7.37
C TRP A 54 31.83 -0.67 -7.45
N ILE A 55 31.66 0.35 -6.61
CA ILE A 55 32.58 1.48 -6.49
C ILE A 55 33.56 1.16 -5.37
N ALA A 56 34.77 0.70 -5.71
CA ALA A 56 35.78 0.24 -4.75
C ALA A 56 36.08 1.28 -3.64
N ARG A 57 36.16 2.57 -4.00
CA ARG A 57 36.40 3.64 -3.01
C ARG A 57 35.28 3.79 -1.97
N HIS A 58 34.06 3.33 -2.27
CA HIS A 58 32.94 3.35 -1.32
C HIS A 58 33.04 2.24 -0.27
N HIS A 59 33.91 1.25 -0.43
CA HIS A 59 34.07 0.18 0.57
C HIS A 59 34.47 0.74 1.94
N ASP A 60 35.28 1.79 1.97
CA ASP A 60 35.69 2.44 3.22
C ASP A 60 34.52 3.17 3.90
N TYR A 61 33.53 3.61 3.13
CA TYR A 61 32.29 4.20 3.67
C TYR A 61 31.51 3.13 4.45
N PHE A 62 31.46 1.92 3.93
CA PHE A 62 30.75 0.80 4.56
C PHE A 62 31.55 0.11 5.68
N ARG A 63 32.74 0.63 6.01
CA ARG A 63 33.51 0.26 7.20
C ARG A 63 33.43 1.31 8.31
N ASP A 64 32.76 2.43 8.05
CA ASP A 64 32.64 3.56 8.96
C ASP A 64 31.41 3.40 9.87
N PRO A 65 31.58 3.19 11.18
CA PRO A 65 30.46 3.05 12.11
C PRO A 65 29.58 4.30 12.19
N ALA A 66 30.13 5.51 11.97
CA ALA A 66 29.33 6.73 12.00
C ALA A 66 28.38 6.80 10.78
N PHE A 67 28.81 6.27 9.63
CA PHE A 67 27.93 6.17 8.47
C PHE A 67 26.86 5.10 8.66
N ALA A 68 27.18 3.98 9.32
CA ALA A 68 26.20 2.96 9.69
C ALA A 68 25.12 3.52 10.64
N ASP A 69 25.53 4.25 11.68
CA ASP A 69 24.64 4.93 12.61
C ASP A 69 23.72 5.93 11.89
N TYR A 70 24.29 6.79 11.03
CA TYR A 70 23.51 7.70 10.19
C TYR A 70 22.47 6.96 9.34
N ALA A 71 22.86 5.86 8.68
CA ALA A 71 21.98 5.11 7.80
C ALA A 71 20.75 4.56 8.55
N VAL A 72 20.93 4.06 9.77
CA VAL A 72 19.84 3.41 10.52
C VAL A 72 19.05 4.37 11.41
N ASN A 73 19.71 5.33 12.05
CA ASN A 73 19.11 6.19 13.08
C ASN A 73 18.67 7.55 12.53
N GLU A 74 19.41 8.14 11.58
CA GLU A 74 19.00 9.41 10.96
C GLU A 74 18.14 9.20 9.70
N LEU A 75 18.60 8.35 8.78
CA LEU A 75 17.84 8.03 7.57
C LEU A 75 16.65 7.09 7.85
N GLY A 76 16.74 6.26 8.88
CA GLY A 76 15.68 5.32 9.23
C GLY A 76 15.71 4.01 8.44
N LEU A 77 16.87 3.59 7.91
CA LEU A 77 17.00 2.27 7.28
C LEU A 77 16.57 1.17 8.26
N SER A 78 15.65 0.32 7.83
CA SER A 78 15.12 -0.80 8.63
C SER A 78 15.30 -2.16 7.95
N ILE A 79 15.57 -2.16 6.63
CA ILE A 79 15.92 -3.35 5.85
C ILE A 79 17.30 -3.15 5.22
N PHE A 80 18.14 -4.18 5.27
CA PHE A 80 19.33 -4.25 4.45
C PHE A 80 19.29 -5.48 3.56
N ARG A 81 19.32 -5.27 2.24
CA ARG A 81 19.37 -6.35 1.25
C ARG A 81 20.83 -6.70 0.95
N LEU A 82 21.28 -7.85 1.41
CA LEU A 82 22.62 -8.38 1.23
C LEU A 82 22.68 -9.29 0.00
N GLN A 83 23.65 -9.05 -0.89
CA GLN A 83 23.97 -10.00 -1.97
C GLN A 83 24.76 -11.19 -1.41
N LEU A 84 24.23 -12.41 -1.60
CA LEU A 84 24.96 -13.65 -1.35
C LEU A 84 25.89 -13.92 -2.55
N LYS A 85 27.16 -14.19 -2.25
CA LYS A 85 28.25 -14.23 -3.22
C LYS A 85 28.68 -15.69 -3.44
N GLY A 86 28.38 -16.27 -4.60
CA GLY A 86 28.78 -17.65 -4.92
C GLY A 86 30.29 -17.88 -4.95
N ASP A 87 31.07 -16.85 -5.28
CA ASP A 87 32.53 -16.90 -5.38
C ASP A 87 33.25 -16.95 -4.02
N VAL A 88 32.56 -16.87 -2.88
CA VAL A 88 33.18 -17.18 -1.58
C VAL A 88 33.53 -18.66 -1.44
N MET A 89 33.03 -19.52 -2.33
CA MET A 89 33.30 -20.95 -2.35
C MET A 89 33.88 -21.38 -3.71
N PRO A 90 35.13 -20.99 -4.02
CA PRO A 90 35.71 -21.20 -5.35
C PRO A 90 35.98 -22.67 -5.67
N GLU A 91 36.25 -23.49 -4.65
CA GLU A 91 36.57 -24.91 -4.81
C GLU A 91 35.31 -25.78 -4.82
N ALA A 92 35.26 -26.73 -5.75
CA ALA A 92 34.15 -27.66 -5.87
C ALA A 92 34.14 -28.68 -4.73
N VAL A 93 32.95 -28.97 -4.21
CA VAL A 93 32.75 -29.99 -3.18
C VAL A 93 31.92 -31.14 -3.75
N ALA A 94 32.43 -32.37 -3.62
CA ALA A 94 31.84 -33.56 -4.21
C ALA A 94 30.55 -33.99 -3.49
N ASP A 95 30.61 -34.22 -2.17
CA ASP A 95 29.43 -34.51 -1.34
C ASP A 95 28.91 -33.21 -0.73
N TRP A 96 27.64 -32.87 -1.00
CA TRP A 96 27.02 -31.67 -0.44
C TRP A 96 27.15 -31.59 1.08
N ARG A 97 27.21 -32.74 1.79
CA ARG A 97 27.35 -32.81 3.25
C ARG A 97 28.63 -32.17 3.79
N GLU A 98 29.66 -32.07 2.96
CA GLU A 98 30.96 -31.48 3.31
C GLU A 98 30.99 -29.95 3.14
N ILE A 99 29.92 -29.34 2.59
CA ILE A 99 29.80 -27.89 2.52
C ILE A 99 29.67 -27.33 3.93
N SER A 100 30.58 -26.41 4.29
CA SER A 100 30.65 -25.72 5.57
C SER A 100 31.02 -24.25 5.35
N HIS A 101 30.40 -23.34 6.11
CA HIS A 101 30.75 -21.92 6.04
C HIS A 101 32.16 -21.59 6.56
N GLU A 102 32.81 -22.52 7.26
CA GLU A 102 34.22 -22.39 7.66
C GLU A 102 35.15 -22.30 6.44
N ASN A 103 34.72 -22.82 5.29
CA ASN A 103 35.47 -22.80 4.04
C ASN A 103 35.17 -21.56 3.18
N PHE A 104 34.34 -20.62 3.65
CA PHE A 104 34.05 -19.40 2.90
C PHE A 104 35.26 -18.46 2.87
N ASN A 105 35.73 -18.14 1.67
CA ASN A 105 36.81 -17.21 1.43
C ASN A 105 36.26 -15.81 1.09
N TRP A 106 36.07 -14.99 2.13
CA TRP A 106 35.57 -13.62 2.01
C TRP A 106 36.53 -12.63 1.34
N THR A 107 37.78 -13.04 1.10
CA THR A 107 38.80 -12.26 0.39
C THR A 107 38.95 -12.66 -1.08
N HIS A 108 38.26 -13.73 -1.52
CA HIS A 108 38.29 -14.17 -2.90
C HIS A 108 37.61 -13.15 -3.83
N ALA A 109 37.98 -13.21 -5.12
CA ALA A 109 37.52 -12.30 -6.16
C ALA A 109 37.73 -10.82 -5.80
N ASP A 110 36.65 -10.07 -5.60
CA ASP A 110 36.64 -8.64 -5.36
C ASP A 110 36.46 -8.25 -3.87
N GLY A 111 36.38 -9.24 -2.96
CA GLY A 111 36.21 -9.02 -1.53
C GLY A 111 34.88 -8.36 -1.10
N ARG A 112 33.94 -8.14 -2.03
CA ARG A 112 32.67 -7.45 -1.75
C ARG A 112 31.80 -8.20 -0.75
N GLY A 113 31.85 -9.53 -0.74
CA GLY A 113 31.14 -10.34 0.24
C GLY A 113 31.51 -9.97 1.68
N GLY A 114 32.81 -9.77 1.94
CA GLY A 114 33.29 -9.35 3.27
C GLY A 114 32.83 -7.94 3.65
N VAL A 115 32.76 -7.02 2.68
CA VAL A 115 32.23 -5.66 2.90
C VAL A 115 30.74 -5.71 3.26
N ASN A 116 29.95 -6.51 2.54
CA ASN A 116 28.51 -6.65 2.79
C ASN A 116 28.21 -7.20 4.19
N VAL A 117 28.93 -8.24 4.60
CA VAL A 117 28.79 -8.83 5.94
C VAL A 117 29.25 -7.83 7.01
N GLY A 118 30.37 -7.14 6.78
CA GLY A 118 30.87 -6.11 7.70
C GLY A 118 29.86 -4.98 7.92
N TRP A 119 29.27 -4.49 6.84
CA TRP A 119 28.21 -3.48 6.90
C TRP A 119 26.98 -3.98 7.67
N ALA A 120 26.51 -5.20 7.39
CA ALA A 120 25.40 -5.81 8.11
C ALA A 120 25.64 -5.81 9.64
N ARG A 121 26.87 -6.11 10.07
CA ARG A 121 27.24 -6.09 11.49
C ARG A 121 27.22 -4.68 12.08
N LEU A 122 27.70 -3.68 11.34
CA LEU A 122 27.70 -2.30 11.82
C LEU A 122 26.28 -1.75 11.98
N ILE A 123 25.42 -1.95 10.99
CA ILE A 123 24.05 -1.41 11.02
C ILE A 123 23.17 -2.11 12.08
N THR A 124 23.33 -3.41 12.27
CA THR A 124 22.58 -4.15 13.30
C THR A 124 23.09 -3.86 14.71
N ALA A 125 24.39 -3.59 14.88
CA ALA A 125 24.94 -3.11 16.14
C ALA A 125 24.45 -1.70 16.48
N ALA A 126 24.33 -0.81 15.48
CA ALA A 126 23.82 0.54 15.66
C ALA A 126 22.30 0.57 15.92
N ASN A 127 21.54 -0.33 15.29
CA ASN A 127 20.11 -0.49 15.51
C ASN A 127 19.67 -1.96 15.34
N PRO A 128 19.38 -2.69 16.45
CA PRO A 128 18.95 -4.09 16.41
C PRO A 128 17.59 -4.34 15.74
N GLU A 129 16.78 -3.30 15.46
CA GLU A 129 15.52 -3.46 14.72
C GLU A 129 15.74 -3.67 13.22
N VAL A 130 16.95 -3.42 12.71
CA VAL A 130 17.29 -3.62 11.29
C VAL A 130 17.25 -5.10 10.94
N ARG A 131 16.49 -5.43 9.90
CA ARG A 131 16.36 -6.78 9.36
C ARG A 131 17.26 -6.95 8.16
N VAL A 132 18.07 -8.01 8.16
CA VAL A 132 18.90 -8.39 7.01
C VAL A 132 18.13 -9.37 6.16
N ILE A 133 17.88 -9.02 4.89
CA ILE A 133 17.38 -9.94 3.87
C ILE A 133 18.51 -10.28 2.92
N GLY A 134 18.54 -11.49 2.38
CA GLY A 134 19.57 -11.92 1.43
C GLY A 134 19.00 -12.29 0.07
N ALA A 135 19.75 -12.07 -1.00
CA ALA A 135 19.41 -12.54 -2.34
C ALA A 135 20.60 -13.19 -3.03
N VAL A 136 20.37 -14.34 -3.67
CA VAL A 136 21.40 -15.08 -4.41
C VAL A 136 21.40 -14.60 -5.85
N TRP A 137 22.42 -13.83 -6.22
CA TRP A 137 22.63 -13.43 -7.61
C TRP A 137 23.10 -14.60 -8.47
N SER A 138 24.02 -15.39 -7.92
CA SER A 138 24.53 -16.59 -8.56
C SER A 138 25.13 -17.51 -7.52
N PRO A 139 24.88 -18.84 -7.60
CA PRO A 139 25.61 -19.83 -6.84
C PRO A 139 27.07 -19.94 -7.29
N PRO A 140 27.90 -20.71 -6.56
CA PRO A 140 29.25 -21.02 -7.00
C PRO A 140 29.27 -21.58 -8.43
N GLY A 141 30.23 -21.13 -9.26
CA GLY A 141 30.27 -21.46 -10.69
C GLY A 141 30.30 -22.97 -10.97
N TRP A 142 30.97 -23.75 -10.12
CA TRP A 142 31.05 -25.21 -10.24
C TRP A 142 29.70 -25.93 -10.00
N MET A 143 28.67 -25.24 -9.47
CA MET A 143 27.31 -25.77 -9.37
C MET A 143 26.50 -25.56 -10.66
N LYS A 144 26.99 -24.71 -11.60
CA LYS A 144 26.27 -24.29 -12.81
C LYS A 144 26.71 -25.06 -14.04
N VAL A 145 25.87 -25.09 -15.08
CA VAL A 145 26.19 -25.80 -16.34
C VAL A 145 27.39 -25.13 -17.03
N SER A 146 27.43 -23.80 -17.06
CA SER A 146 28.52 -22.99 -17.62
C SER A 146 29.85 -23.11 -16.86
N GLY A 147 29.84 -23.62 -15.62
CA GLY A 147 31.01 -23.64 -14.74
C GLY A 147 31.42 -22.27 -14.21
N LYS A 148 30.65 -21.20 -14.46
CA LYS A 148 30.99 -19.80 -14.14
C LYS A 148 29.93 -19.14 -13.27
N VAL A 149 30.35 -18.20 -12.42
CA VAL A 149 29.42 -17.37 -11.61
C VAL A 149 28.65 -16.38 -12.49
N ASP A 150 29.25 -15.93 -13.59
CA ASP A 150 28.67 -14.93 -14.50
C ASP A 150 28.33 -15.57 -15.86
N GLY A 151 27.40 -14.95 -16.61
CA GLY A 151 27.11 -15.33 -17.98
C GLY A 151 28.11 -14.74 -18.97
N THR A 152 28.16 -15.27 -20.21
CA THR A 152 29.05 -14.71 -21.26
C THR A 152 28.49 -13.47 -21.95
N ALA A 153 27.17 -13.29 -21.93
CA ALA A 153 26.46 -12.14 -22.52
C ALA A 153 25.13 -11.88 -21.79
N ALA A 154 24.60 -10.67 -21.97
CA ALA A 154 23.28 -10.28 -21.47
C ALA A 154 22.16 -10.89 -22.32
N GLY A 155 21.19 -11.54 -21.70
CA GLY A 155 20.12 -12.28 -22.37
C GLY A 155 18.98 -12.62 -21.42
N TYR A 156 17.90 -13.20 -21.96
CA TYR A 156 16.68 -13.44 -21.20
C TYR A 156 15.96 -14.71 -21.65
N LEU A 157 15.52 -15.58 -20.74
CA LEU A 157 15.07 -16.95 -21.03
C LEU A 157 14.01 -17.11 -22.15
N PHE A 158 13.21 -16.07 -22.45
CA PHE A 158 12.11 -16.12 -23.42
C PHE A 158 12.20 -15.09 -24.57
N ASP A 159 13.36 -14.50 -24.88
CA ASP A 159 13.51 -13.50 -25.97
C ASP A 159 13.96 -14.14 -27.31
N PRO A 160 13.06 -14.41 -28.27
CA PRO A 160 13.38 -15.15 -29.48
C PRO A 160 14.49 -14.53 -30.35
N ASP A 161 14.86 -13.26 -30.12
CA ASP A 161 15.81 -12.49 -30.91
C ASP A 161 17.20 -12.33 -30.24
N ARG A 162 17.41 -12.82 -29.01
CA ARG A 162 18.72 -12.81 -28.33
C ARG A 162 19.37 -14.19 -28.30
N ASP A 163 20.65 -14.24 -28.66
CA ASP A 163 21.50 -15.43 -28.48
C ASP A 163 21.74 -15.64 -26.97
N PHE A 164 21.22 -16.72 -26.41
CA PHE A 164 21.21 -16.95 -24.96
C PHE A 164 22.40 -17.77 -24.49
N ASP A 165 22.93 -17.42 -23.33
CA ASP A 165 23.76 -18.34 -22.56
C ASP A 165 22.87 -19.38 -21.85
N HIS A 166 22.33 -20.34 -22.62
CA HIS A 166 21.45 -21.39 -22.10
C HIS A 166 22.06 -22.21 -20.96
N ASP A 167 23.39 -22.20 -20.86
CA ASP A 167 24.16 -22.91 -19.85
C ASP A 167 24.33 -22.10 -18.55
N ASN A 168 23.82 -20.86 -18.48
CA ASN A 168 23.85 -20.05 -17.26
C ASN A 168 22.75 -20.45 -16.24
N ARG A 169 22.58 -21.77 -16.03
CA ARG A 169 21.57 -22.40 -15.16
C ARG A 169 22.23 -23.24 -14.06
N LEU A 170 21.55 -23.40 -12.93
CA LEU A 170 21.96 -24.33 -11.87
C LEU A 170 21.79 -25.78 -12.35
N ARG A 171 22.80 -26.63 -12.14
CA ARG A 171 22.69 -28.04 -12.52
C ARG A 171 21.70 -28.78 -11.62
N ALA A 172 20.82 -29.58 -12.22
CA ALA A 172 19.84 -30.38 -11.48
C ALA A 172 20.48 -31.37 -10.48
N ASP A 173 21.71 -31.84 -10.74
CA ASP A 173 22.48 -32.70 -9.83
C ASP A 173 23.22 -31.94 -8.71
N ARG A 174 22.94 -30.63 -8.55
CA ARG A 174 23.56 -29.75 -7.54
C ARG A 174 22.54 -29.03 -6.67
N TYR A 175 21.27 -29.42 -6.70
CA TYR A 175 20.24 -28.76 -5.89
C TYR A 175 20.46 -28.97 -4.39
N GLU A 176 20.92 -30.15 -3.96
CA GLU A 176 21.29 -30.41 -2.57
C GLU A 176 22.54 -29.62 -2.15
N HIS A 177 23.52 -29.48 -3.05
CA HIS A 177 24.71 -28.65 -2.82
C HIS A 177 24.32 -27.19 -2.62
N PHE A 178 23.45 -26.66 -3.50
CA PHE A 178 22.91 -25.32 -3.37
C PHE A 178 22.16 -25.15 -2.05
N ALA A 179 21.22 -26.04 -1.74
CA ALA A 179 20.40 -25.97 -0.54
C ALA A 179 21.25 -25.98 0.74
N LYS A 180 22.27 -26.85 0.79
CA LYS A 180 23.21 -26.90 1.92
C LYS A 180 24.06 -25.63 1.99
N TRP A 181 24.51 -25.09 0.86
CA TRP A 181 25.24 -23.82 0.82
C TRP A 181 24.42 -22.65 1.38
N ILE A 182 23.11 -22.60 1.11
CA ILE A 182 22.20 -21.61 1.71
C ILE A 182 22.08 -21.80 3.23
N VAL A 183 21.96 -23.03 3.71
CA VAL A 183 21.94 -23.32 5.15
C VAL A 183 23.24 -22.87 5.83
N GLU A 184 24.39 -23.10 5.20
CA GLU A 184 25.68 -22.66 5.72
C GLU A 184 25.83 -21.12 5.70
N TYR A 185 25.29 -20.44 4.69
CA TYR A 185 25.17 -18.98 4.70
C TYR A 185 24.34 -18.47 5.87
N ALA A 186 23.20 -19.12 6.16
CA ALA A 186 22.38 -18.76 7.30
C ALA A 186 23.11 -18.97 8.64
N ARG A 187 23.81 -20.11 8.81
CA ARG A 187 24.65 -20.39 9.99
C ARG A 187 25.75 -19.35 10.17
N TYR A 188 26.43 -18.99 9.09
CA TYR A 188 27.48 -17.98 9.12
C TYR A 188 26.94 -16.63 9.60
N MET A 189 25.84 -16.16 9.00
CA MET A 189 25.24 -14.87 9.35
C MET A 189 24.70 -14.86 10.77
N GLU A 190 24.13 -15.97 11.25
CA GLU A 190 23.78 -16.13 12.67
C GLU A 190 25.01 -16.02 13.59
N ALA A 191 26.13 -16.67 13.23
CA ALA A 191 27.39 -16.56 13.96
C ALA A 191 28.00 -15.15 13.94
N GLN A 192 27.69 -14.34 12.92
CA GLN A 192 28.08 -12.92 12.86
C GLN A 192 27.17 -11.99 13.68
N GLY A 193 26.10 -12.51 14.29
CA GLY A 193 25.09 -11.71 14.99
C GLY A 193 24.12 -10.99 14.06
N THR A 194 24.05 -11.40 12.79
CA THR A 194 23.23 -10.78 11.74
C THR A 194 22.33 -11.81 11.05
N PRO A 195 21.53 -12.60 11.80
CA PRO A 195 20.74 -13.68 11.21
C PRO A 195 19.79 -13.14 10.14
N PHE A 196 19.61 -13.90 9.06
CA PHE A 196 18.67 -13.52 8.02
C PHE A 196 17.24 -13.48 8.58
N TYR A 197 16.55 -12.37 8.29
CA TYR A 197 15.11 -12.28 8.40
C TYR A 197 14.45 -13.05 7.25
N ALA A 198 14.94 -12.83 6.03
CA ALA A 198 14.43 -13.46 4.81
C ALA A 198 15.56 -13.75 3.81
N LEU A 199 15.35 -14.72 2.92
CA LEU A 199 16.26 -15.11 1.84
C LEU A 199 15.49 -15.34 0.53
N SER A 200 16.03 -14.81 -0.55
CA SER A 200 15.67 -15.20 -1.90
C SER A 200 16.76 -16.09 -2.48
N LEU A 201 16.32 -17.19 -3.09
CA LEU A 201 17.21 -18.20 -3.69
C LEU A 201 17.66 -17.82 -5.11
N GLN A 202 17.29 -16.63 -5.58
CA GLN A 202 17.60 -16.13 -6.92
C GLN A 202 17.68 -14.60 -6.91
N ASN A 203 18.04 -14.02 -8.04
CA ASN A 203 17.88 -12.61 -8.37
C ASN A 203 17.64 -12.54 -9.87
N GLU A 204 16.57 -11.87 -10.32
CA GLU A 204 16.31 -11.68 -11.75
C GLU A 204 16.35 -13.00 -12.53
N LEU A 205 15.66 -14.03 -12.00
CA LEU A 205 15.77 -15.43 -12.37
C LEU A 205 15.53 -15.79 -13.85
N VAL A 206 15.10 -14.86 -14.68
CA VAL A 206 14.91 -15.05 -16.13
C VAL A 206 16.02 -14.42 -16.96
N PHE A 207 16.99 -13.76 -16.32
CA PHE A 207 18.07 -13.02 -16.97
C PHE A 207 19.42 -13.73 -16.81
N THR A 208 20.24 -13.59 -17.84
CA THR A 208 21.68 -13.87 -17.81
C THR A 208 22.42 -12.57 -18.09
N GLU A 209 23.51 -12.32 -17.39
CA GLU A 209 24.24 -11.05 -17.43
C GLU A 209 25.77 -11.30 -17.37
N PRO A 210 26.62 -10.36 -17.83
CA PRO A 210 28.08 -10.47 -17.75
C PRO A 210 28.63 -10.24 -16.33
N TYR A 211 27.75 -10.30 -15.33
CA TYR A 211 28.01 -10.33 -13.89
C TYR A 211 27.20 -11.47 -13.26
N GLY A 212 27.38 -11.68 -11.95
CA GLY A 212 26.79 -12.82 -11.25
C GLY A 212 25.30 -12.93 -11.51
N SER A 213 24.89 -13.96 -12.23
CA SER A 213 23.50 -14.19 -12.64
C SER A 213 23.25 -15.70 -12.76
N THR A 214 22.02 -16.14 -12.60
CA THR A 214 21.61 -17.53 -12.86
C THR A 214 20.14 -17.60 -13.20
N MET A 215 19.84 -18.30 -14.29
CA MET A 215 18.48 -18.48 -14.77
C MET A 215 17.80 -19.70 -14.15
N TYR A 216 16.49 -19.58 -13.92
CA TYR A 216 15.60 -20.63 -13.45
C TYR A 216 14.25 -20.52 -14.16
N ASP A 217 13.78 -21.62 -14.75
CA ASP A 217 12.37 -21.69 -15.17
C ASP A 217 11.43 -21.90 -13.96
N PRO A 218 10.09 -21.78 -14.13
CA PRO A 218 9.14 -21.92 -13.01
C PRO A 218 9.25 -23.25 -12.26
N THR A 219 9.52 -24.35 -12.97
CA THR A 219 9.59 -25.70 -12.37
C THR A 219 10.89 -25.86 -11.58
N GLU A 220 12.01 -25.38 -12.14
CA GLU A 220 13.30 -25.38 -11.46
C GLU A 220 13.28 -24.56 -10.18
N TYR A 221 12.74 -23.33 -10.26
CA TYR A 221 12.70 -22.44 -9.10
C TYR A 221 11.84 -23.00 -7.98
N ALA A 222 10.63 -23.48 -8.29
CA ALA A 222 9.75 -24.10 -7.31
C ALA A 222 10.37 -25.35 -6.67
N ARG A 223 11.09 -26.16 -7.46
CA ARG A 223 11.84 -27.31 -6.93
C ARG A 223 12.98 -26.86 -6.02
N LEU A 224 13.70 -25.80 -6.35
CA LEU A 224 14.80 -25.26 -5.54
C LEU A 224 14.29 -24.74 -4.19
N VAL A 225 13.15 -24.03 -4.18
CA VAL A 225 12.47 -23.58 -2.95
C VAL A 225 12.15 -24.77 -2.04
N ARG A 226 11.50 -25.81 -2.57
CA ARG A 226 11.17 -27.02 -1.80
C ARG A 226 12.41 -27.72 -1.26
N VAL A 227 13.39 -28.01 -2.12
CA VAL A 227 14.62 -28.74 -1.71
C VAL A 227 15.39 -27.95 -0.64
N THR A 228 15.42 -26.62 -0.76
CA THR A 228 16.09 -25.76 0.23
C THR A 228 15.34 -25.76 1.56
N GLY A 229 14.01 -25.65 1.56
CA GLY A 229 13.21 -25.73 2.78
C GLY A 229 13.31 -27.09 3.48
N GLU A 230 13.29 -28.19 2.71
CA GLU A 230 13.56 -29.54 3.21
C GLU A 230 14.96 -29.67 3.82
N MET A 231 15.97 -29.00 3.25
CA MET A 231 17.33 -28.99 3.77
C MET A 231 17.43 -28.25 5.11
N PHE A 232 16.77 -27.11 5.29
CA PHE A 232 16.72 -26.43 6.60
C PHE A 232 16.13 -27.34 7.68
N ALA A 233 15.03 -28.04 7.38
CA ALA A 233 14.43 -29.01 8.29
C ALA A 233 15.38 -30.18 8.60
N ARG A 234 16.06 -30.71 7.58
CA ARG A 234 17.04 -31.80 7.72
C ARG A 234 18.23 -31.42 8.60
N GLU A 235 18.75 -30.21 8.39
CA GLU A 235 19.90 -29.65 9.10
C GLU A 235 19.53 -29.07 10.48
N ARG A 236 18.24 -29.07 10.82
CA ARG A 236 17.68 -28.52 12.08
C ARG A 236 18.08 -27.07 12.31
N VAL A 237 18.09 -26.28 11.24
CA VAL A 237 18.34 -24.83 11.27
C VAL A 237 17.01 -24.12 11.06
N ARG A 238 16.76 -23.04 11.80
CA ARG A 238 15.56 -22.22 11.60
C ARG A 238 15.59 -21.63 10.19
N GLN A 239 14.59 -21.96 9.38
CA GLN A 239 14.43 -21.38 8.06
C GLN A 239 14.13 -19.88 8.19
N PRO A 240 14.87 -18.99 7.49
CA PRO A 240 14.41 -17.60 7.28
C PRO A 240 13.21 -17.60 6.31
N LEU A 241 12.47 -16.49 6.25
CA LEU A 241 11.38 -16.37 5.29
C LEU A 241 11.93 -16.51 3.85
N PHE A 242 11.28 -17.27 2.98
CA PHE A 242 11.64 -17.32 1.57
C PHE A 242 10.79 -16.36 0.74
N PHE A 243 11.48 -15.56 -0.08
CA PHE A 243 10.83 -14.57 -0.95
C PHE A 243 11.31 -14.66 -2.41
N GLY A 244 10.47 -14.16 -3.32
CA GLY A 244 10.67 -14.19 -4.77
C GLY A 244 9.33 -14.25 -5.51
N PRO A 245 9.27 -14.58 -6.80
CA PRO A 245 10.37 -14.58 -7.75
C PRO A 245 10.78 -13.13 -8.06
N GLU A 246 11.97 -12.71 -7.64
CA GLU A 246 12.47 -11.33 -7.76
C GLU A 246 12.77 -10.95 -9.21
N ASP A 247 11.71 -10.70 -9.98
CA ASP A 247 11.75 -10.38 -11.40
C ASP A 247 11.10 -9.02 -11.70
N MET A 248 11.25 -8.52 -12.93
CA MET A 248 10.79 -7.19 -13.34
C MET A 248 9.27 -7.06 -13.32
N THR A 249 8.76 -6.13 -12.51
CA THR A 249 7.31 -5.89 -12.38
C THR A 249 6.60 -5.69 -13.73
N LEU A 250 7.25 -5.05 -14.71
CA LEU A 250 6.70 -4.80 -16.05
C LEU A 250 6.29 -6.08 -16.78
N ALA A 251 6.97 -7.19 -16.55
CA ALA A 251 6.73 -8.45 -17.24
C ALA A 251 5.38 -9.09 -16.91
N THR A 252 4.71 -8.65 -15.85
CA THR A 252 3.33 -9.03 -15.52
C THR A 252 2.34 -8.63 -16.63
N TYR A 253 2.68 -7.65 -17.47
CA TYR A 253 1.82 -7.11 -18.52
C TYR A 253 2.32 -7.30 -19.95
N ALA A 254 3.49 -7.91 -20.13
CA ALA A 254 3.90 -8.30 -21.47
C ALA A 254 2.87 -9.30 -22.03
N ASP A 255 2.79 -9.43 -23.36
CA ASP A 255 1.78 -10.22 -24.08
C ASP A 255 1.66 -11.70 -23.63
N GLU A 256 2.58 -12.19 -22.79
CA GLU A 256 2.67 -13.57 -22.30
C GLU A 256 2.44 -13.76 -20.77
N ASP A 257 2.22 -12.69 -19.98
CA ASP A 257 2.13 -12.72 -18.49
C ASP A 257 3.14 -13.67 -17.82
N ARG A 258 4.39 -13.19 -17.72
CA ARG A 258 5.52 -14.01 -17.27
C ARG A 258 5.45 -14.48 -15.82
N HIS A 259 4.76 -13.75 -14.95
CA HIS A 259 4.80 -14.05 -13.51
C HIS A 259 3.83 -15.15 -13.12
N ARG A 260 2.68 -15.28 -13.81
CA ARG A 260 1.66 -16.28 -13.49
C ARG A 260 2.24 -17.69 -13.36
N PRO A 261 3.05 -18.23 -14.30
CA PRO A 261 3.64 -19.55 -14.16
C PRO A 261 4.51 -19.72 -12.91
N TYR A 262 5.27 -18.69 -12.51
CA TYR A 262 6.09 -18.75 -11.29
C TYR A 262 5.22 -18.70 -10.02
N VAL A 263 4.21 -17.83 -10.00
CA VAL A 263 3.26 -17.74 -8.88
C VAL A 263 2.54 -19.07 -8.68
N ASP A 264 2.04 -19.67 -9.76
CA ASP A 264 1.34 -20.96 -9.72
C ASP A 264 2.27 -22.09 -9.22
N ALA A 265 3.53 -22.12 -9.69
CA ALA A 265 4.51 -23.12 -9.27
C ALA A 265 4.91 -22.99 -7.79
N LEU A 266 5.07 -21.77 -7.29
CA LEU A 266 5.39 -21.49 -5.88
C LEU A 266 4.22 -21.80 -4.94
N MET A 267 2.99 -21.61 -5.42
CA MET A 267 1.77 -21.89 -4.67
C MET A 267 1.27 -23.33 -4.81
N ALA A 268 1.98 -24.17 -5.58
CA ALA A 268 1.70 -25.60 -5.62
C ALA A 268 1.80 -26.22 -4.20
N PRO A 269 0.92 -27.18 -3.82
CA PRO A 269 0.84 -27.70 -2.44
C PRO A 269 2.15 -28.26 -1.88
N ALA A 270 3.04 -28.77 -2.74
CA ALA A 270 4.33 -29.31 -2.34
C ALA A 270 5.40 -28.24 -2.05
N VAL A 271 5.17 -26.99 -2.45
CA VAL A 271 6.15 -25.89 -2.41
C VAL A 271 5.69 -24.79 -1.48
N ALA A 272 4.39 -24.45 -1.51
CA ALA A 272 3.79 -23.37 -0.72
C ALA A 272 4.17 -23.38 0.78
N PRO A 273 4.30 -24.52 1.48
CA PRO A 273 4.71 -24.54 2.89
C PRO A 273 6.12 -23.99 3.18
N TYR A 274 6.97 -23.85 2.16
CA TYR A 274 8.35 -23.37 2.30
C TYR A 274 8.55 -21.94 1.80
N PHE A 275 7.54 -21.34 1.17
CA PHE A 275 7.59 -20.01 0.58
C PHE A 275 6.78 -19.03 1.44
N ASP A 276 7.16 -17.76 1.52
CA ASP A 276 6.57 -16.81 2.49
C ASP A 276 6.10 -15.49 1.87
N ALA A 277 6.88 -14.88 0.98
CA ALA A 277 6.60 -13.53 0.47
C ALA A 277 6.82 -13.41 -1.04
N PHE A 278 5.89 -12.75 -1.73
CA PHE A 278 6.09 -12.41 -3.13
C PHE A 278 6.98 -11.18 -3.26
N ALA A 279 7.86 -11.16 -4.27
CA ALA A 279 8.75 -10.05 -4.47
C ALA A 279 9.02 -9.78 -5.95
N THR A 280 9.21 -8.52 -6.31
CA THR A 280 9.59 -8.09 -7.67
C THR A 280 10.58 -6.93 -7.60
N HIS A 281 11.08 -6.54 -8.78
CA HIS A 281 11.97 -5.41 -8.99
C HIS A 281 11.31 -4.28 -9.79
N GLY A 282 11.82 -3.06 -9.58
CA GLY A 282 11.37 -1.83 -10.21
C GLY A 282 12.17 -1.38 -11.44
N TYR A 283 12.50 -2.31 -12.34
CA TYR A 283 13.15 -2.01 -13.63
C TYR A 283 12.34 -2.55 -14.81
N SER A 284 12.68 -2.11 -16.01
CA SER A 284 12.12 -2.64 -17.26
C SER A 284 12.91 -3.83 -17.82
N ASP A 285 14.23 -3.87 -17.59
CA ASP A 285 15.15 -4.82 -18.24
C ASP A 285 16.35 -5.21 -17.35
N GLY A 286 16.22 -5.08 -16.03
CA GLY A 286 17.30 -5.34 -15.06
C GLY A 286 18.33 -4.21 -14.92
N VAL A 287 18.28 -3.17 -15.76
CA VAL A 287 19.20 -2.03 -15.70
C VAL A 287 18.46 -0.69 -15.71
N ASN A 288 17.48 -0.53 -16.58
CA ASN A 288 16.74 0.70 -16.78
C ASN A 288 15.60 0.84 -15.77
N ALA A 289 15.69 1.90 -14.97
CA ALA A 289 14.66 2.35 -14.05
C ALA A 289 13.27 2.46 -14.70
N ASP A 290 12.25 1.78 -14.14
CA ASP A 290 10.88 1.96 -14.60
C ASP A 290 10.15 3.04 -13.78
N THR A 291 9.43 3.93 -14.47
CA THR A 291 8.57 4.99 -13.89
C THR A 291 7.09 4.61 -13.93
N ARG A 292 6.71 3.56 -14.66
CA ARG A 292 5.34 3.08 -14.84
C ARG A 292 4.95 1.96 -13.87
N LEU A 293 5.95 1.42 -13.14
CA LEU A 293 5.89 0.38 -12.10
C LEU A 293 4.51 -0.24 -11.93
N ASN A 294 4.28 -1.38 -12.57
CA ASN A 294 2.96 -2.02 -12.56
C ASN A 294 2.71 -2.90 -11.33
N MET A 295 3.18 -2.41 -10.18
CA MET A 295 3.13 -3.06 -8.88
C MET A 295 1.69 -3.34 -8.44
N VAL A 296 0.74 -2.50 -8.86
CA VAL A 296 -0.69 -2.68 -8.57
C VAL A 296 -1.23 -3.98 -9.16
N ALA A 297 -0.78 -4.39 -10.34
CA ALA A 297 -1.33 -5.61 -10.93
C ALA A 297 -0.62 -6.86 -10.50
N TYR A 298 0.69 -6.76 -10.22
CA TYR A 298 1.37 -7.84 -9.54
C TYR A 298 0.68 -8.07 -8.18
N GLU A 299 0.32 -7.01 -7.45
CA GLU A 299 -0.50 -7.13 -6.24
C GLU A 299 -1.84 -7.83 -6.51
N ARG A 300 -2.59 -7.43 -7.55
CA ARG A 300 -3.83 -8.11 -7.94
C ARG A 300 -3.63 -9.59 -8.28
N LEU A 301 -2.49 -9.96 -8.84
CA LEU A 301 -2.12 -11.34 -9.14
C LEU A 301 -1.92 -12.16 -7.86
N VAL A 302 -1.32 -11.59 -6.82
CA VAL A 302 -0.90 -12.34 -5.62
C VAL A 302 -1.74 -12.12 -4.36
N ALA A 303 -2.58 -11.08 -4.31
CA ALA A 303 -3.28 -10.65 -3.10
C ALA A 303 -4.12 -11.75 -2.44
N HIS A 304 -4.77 -12.59 -3.24
CA HIS A 304 -5.66 -13.64 -2.75
C HIS A 304 -4.93 -14.80 -2.02
N PHE A 305 -3.61 -14.86 -2.08
CA PHE A 305 -2.82 -15.87 -1.35
C PHE A 305 -2.53 -15.47 0.10
N GLY A 306 -2.83 -14.23 0.50
CA GLY A 306 -2.62 -13.76 1.88
C GLY A 306 -1.15 -13.66 2.30
N ARG A 307 -0.24 -13.53 1.34
CA ARG A 307 1.21 -13.38 1.55
C ARG A 307 1.63 -11.94 1.25
N PRO A 308 2.63 -11.39 1.97
CA PRO A 308 3.08 -10.04 1.71
C PRO A 308 3.73 -9.93 0.33
N TYR A 309 3.66 -8.73 -0.23
CA TYR A 309 4.30 -8.36 -1.49
C TYR A 309 5.38 -7.30 -1.24
N TRP A 310 6.58 -7.54 -1.75
CA TRP A 310 7.77 -6.73 -1.54
C TRP A 310 8.33 -6.19 -2.86
N ILE A 311 8.82 -4.95 -2.84
CA ILE A 311 9.74 -4.46 -3.86
C ILE A 311 11.14 -4.61 -3.28
N THR A 312 11.94 -5.49 -3.89
CA THR A 312 13.24 -5.90 -3.32
C THR A 312 14.41 -5.31 -4.08
N GLU A 313 14.14 -4.66 -5.20
CA GLU A 313 15.10 -3.83 -5.89
C GLU A 313 14.37 -2.81 -6.75
N GLY A 314 15.01 -1.70 -7.07
CA GLY A 314 14.47 -0.75 -8.01
C GLY A 314 15.19 0.57 -8.01
N ALA A 315 14.97 1.31 -9.09
CA ALA A 315 15.45 2.66 -9.20
C ALA A 315 14.68 3.62 -8.29
N SER A 316 15.42 4.60 -7.80
CA SER A 316 14.96 5.66 -6.89
C SER A 316 14.82 7.02 -7.57
N GLY A 317 14.94 7.11 -8.90
CA GLY A 317 14.74 8.35 -9.67
C GLY A 317 15.90 9.36 -9.57
N GLY A 318 15.70 10.62 -9.96
CA GLY A 318 16.74 11.66 -9.90
C GLY A 318 17.05 12.15 -8.47
N HIS A 319 18.17 12.86 -8.30
CA HIS A 319 18.54 13.49 -7.01
C HIS A 319 18.04 14.93 -6.88
N GLU A 320 17.71 15.58 -8.00
CA GLU A 320 17.37 16.99 -8.06
C GLU A 320 15.87 17.23 -7.92
N TRP A 321 15.51 18.46 -7.57
CA TRP A 321 14.12 18.88 -7.55
C TRP A 321 13.72 19.44 -8.92
N PRO A 322 12.55 19.08 -9.51
CA PRO A 322 11.45 18.30 -8.93
C PRO A 322 11.48 16.79 -9.22
N ASP A 323 12.56 16.22 -9.78
CA ASP A 323 12.66 14.81 -10.22
C ASP A 323 12.35 13.78 -9.12
N VAL A 324 12.47 14.16 -7.85
CA VAL A 324 12.15 13.33 -6.68
C VAL A 324 10.64 13.16 -6.46
N MET A 325 9.82 14.08 -6.98
CA MET A 325 8.39 14.19 -6.68
C MET A 325 7.54 13.41 -7.67
N GLU A 326 7.42 13.90 -8.91
CA GLU A 326 6.54 13.35 -9.94
C GLU A 326 7.27 12.29 -10.77
N GLY A 327 6.80 11.03 -10.73
CA GLY A 327 7.55 9.90 -11.30
C GLY A 327 8.88 9.62 -10.59
N GLY A 328 9.17 10.32 -9.49
CA GLY A 328 10.34 10.20 -8.63
C GLY A 328 10.14 9.25 -7.44
N LEU A 329 11.09 9.25 -6.49
CA LEU A 329 11.01 8.38 -5.31
C LEU A 329 9.74 8.59 -4.48
N ALA A 330 9.31 9.84 -4.27
CA ALA A 330 8.20 10.16 -3.38
C ALA A 330 6.87 9.56 -3.88
N SER A 331 6.52 9.81 -5.14
CA SER A 331 5.34 9.21 -5.76
C SER A 331 5.45 7.69 -5.89
N ARG A 332 6.63 7.14 -6.18
CA ARG A 332 6.84 5.69 -6.24
C ARG A 332 6.59 4.99 -4.91
N LEU A 333 7.15 5.50 -3.81
CA LEU A 333 6.90 4.96 -2.47
C LEU A 333 5.43 5.09 -2.10
N HIS A 334 4.80 6.22 -2.44
CA HIS A 334 3.37 6.38 -2.22
C HIS A 334 2.55 5.33 -2.98
N VAL A 335 2.78 5.13 -4.28
CA VAL A 335 2.06 4.13 -5.08
C VAL A 335 2.30 2.72 -4.54
N ALA A 336 3.55 2.39 -4.19
CA ALA A 336 3.91 1.11 -3.58
C ALA A 336 3.08 0.80 -2.35
N LEU A 337 3.05 1.74 -1.41
CA LEU A 337 2.39 1.53 -0.14
C LEU A 337 0.87 1.66 -0.27
N ALA A 338 0.38 2.73 -0.89
CA ALA A 338 -1.03 3.11 -0.85
C ALA A 338 -1.89 2.46 -1.93
N ARG A 339 -1.30 2.07 -3.07
CA ARG A 339 -2.04 1.54 -4.22
C ARG A 339 -1.69 0.08 -4.53
N ALA A 340 -0.48 -0.38 -4.19
CA ALA A 340 0.00 -1.74 -4.50
C ALA A 340 0.29 -2.60 -3.25
N ASN A 341 -0.20 -2.19 -2.07
CA ASN A 341 -0.06 -2.90 -0.80
C ASN A 341 1.34 -3.48 -0.52
N VAL A 342 2.39 -2.81 -0.99
CA VAL A 342 3.77 -3.23 -0.76
C VAL A 342 4.06 -3.12 0.74
N SER A 343 4.63 -4.18 1.29
CA SER A 343 4.96 -4.28 2.72
C SER A 343 6.44 -3.96 2.99
N LEU A 344 7.31 -4.19 2.02
CA LEU A 344 8.75 -3.95 2.10
C LEU A 344 9.24 -3.30 0.81
N PHE A 345 10.05 -2.24 0.92
CA PHE A 345 10.65 -1.59 -0.25
C PHE A 345 12.15 -1.41 -0.05
N THR A 346 12.96 -2.00 -0.93
CA THR A 346 14.39 -1.71 -1.03
C THR A 346 14.79 -1.16 -2.39
N GLY A 347 15.55 -0.06 -2.39
CA GLY A 347 16.22 0.41 -3.60
C GLY A 347 17.55 -0.30 -3.83
N TRP A 348 18.20 0.00 -4.96
CA TRP A 348 19.45 -0.67 -5.36
C TRP A 348 20.64 -0.38 -4.45
N GLN A 349 21.00 0.89 -4.26
CA GLN A 349 22.20 1.22 -3.51
C GLN A 349 22.02 2.39 -2.54
N LEU A 350 22.67 2.32 -1.39
CA LEU A 350 22.65 3.42 -0.41
C LEU A 350 23.29 4.69 -0.96
N THR A 351 24.50 4.59 -1.50
CA THR A 351 25.27 5.75 -2.00
C THR A 351 25.98 5.47 -3.32
N GLY A 352 25.98 6.45 -4.22
CA GLY A 352 26.61 6.40 -5.55
C GLY A 352 27.52 7.60 -5.79
N ASP A 353 28.06 7.72 -7.00
CA ASP A 353 28.99 8.79 -7.39
C ASP A 353 28.43 9.75 -8.45
N GLY A 354 27.11 9.70 -8.67
CA GLY A 354 26.39 10.57 -9.59
C GLY A 354 26.40 10.13 -11.04
N ARG A 355 27.17 9.09 -11.43
CA ARG A 355 27.15 8.56 -12.80
C ARG A 355 25.85 7.85 -13.15
N HIS A 356 25.25 7.21 -12.14
CA HIS A 356 23.99 6.47 -12.25
C HIS A 356 23.01 7.00 -11.20
N PRO A 357 22.54 8.25 -11.36
CA PRO A 357 21.80 8.96 -10.32
C PRO A 357 20.48 8.27 -9.99
N THR A 358 19.96 7.39 -10.84
CA THR A 358 18.72 6.65 -10.64
C THR A 358 18.80 5.55 -9.58
N HIS A 359 19.99 5.07 -9.21
CA HIS A 359 20.09 3.85 -8.39
C HIS A 359 20.52 4.06 -6.94
N ALA A 360 21.01 5.25 -6.60
CA ALA A 360 21.51 5.54 -5.26
C ALA A 360 20.60 6.52 -4.50
N PHE A 361 20.44 6.34 -3.19
CA PHE A 361 19.73 7.32 -2.34
C PHE A 361 20.57 8.55 -2.00
N MET A 362 21.88 8.39 -1.94
CA MET A 362 22.87 9.40 -1.54
C MET A 362 24.00 9.52 -2.57
N LEU A 363 24.76 10.62 -2.52
CA LEU A 363 25.96 10.81 -3.36
C LEU A 363 27.19 10.97 -2.49
N ASP A 364 28.16 10.05 -2.60
CA ASP A 364 29.39 10.03 -1.79
C ASP A 364 29.15 10.28 -0.28
N ARG A 365 28.20 9.54 0.30
CA ARG A 365 27.67 9.67 1.69
C ARG A 365 26.96 10.99 2.01
N GLN A 366 26.82 11.90 1.06
CA GLN A 366 26.08 13.14 1.27
C GLN A 366 24.59 12.93 0.98
N PRO A 367 23.70 13.40 1.87
CA PRO A 367 22.27 13.40 1.60
C PRO A 367 21.93 14.34 0.44
N THR A 368 20.88 13.99 -0.28
CA THR A 368 20.31 14.74 -1.41
C THR A 368 18.80 14.89 -1.21
N LYS A 369 18.09 15.62 -2.10
CA LYS A 369 16.61 15.72 -2.01
C LYS A 369 15.92 14.35 -2.02
N LYS A 370 16.50 13.39 -2.73
CA LYS A 370 16.05 12.00 -2.71
C LYS A 370 16.22 11.35 -1.33
N THR A 371 17.33 11.60 -0.64
CA THR A 371 17.55 11.13 0.74
C THR A 371 16.50 11.70 1.69
N TYR A 372 16.24 13.00 1.60
CA TYR A 372 15.23 13.66 2.45
C TYR A 372 13.81 13.21 2.12
N ALA A 373 13.50 12.94 0.85
CA ALA A 373 12.23 12.30 0.49
C ALA A 373 12.13 10.86 1.02
N ALA A 374 13.22 10.08 1.04
CA ALA A 374 13.22 8.77 1.69
C ALA A 374 12.96 8.90 3.20
N MET A 375 13.59 9.87 3.88
CA MET A 375 13.39 10.13 5.31
C MET A 375 11.93 10.42 5.68
N GLN A 376 11.15 11.03 4.78
CA GLN A 376 9.72 11.24 5.00
C GLN A 376 8.98 9.92 5.25
N PHE A 377 9.40 8.83 4.60
CA PHE A 377 8.83 7.50 4.81
C PHE A 377 9.60 6.72 5.87
N TRP A 378 10.91 6.56 5.70
CA TRP A 378 11.71 5.55 6.43
C TRP A 378 11.90 5.89 7.91
N ARG A 379 12.03 7.18 8.24
CA ARG A 379 12.20 7.64 9.61
C ARG A 379 10.91 7.51 10.43
N HIS A 380 9.77 7.72 9.77
CA HIS A 380 8.48 7.86 10.43
C HIS A 380 7.66 6.57 10.38
N ILE A 381 7.68 5.85 9.25
CA ILE A 381 6.99 4.56 9.09
C ILE A 381 7.96 3.43 9.43
N ARG A 382 7.92 3.00 10.68
CA ARG A 382 8.76 1.91 11.24
C ARG A 382 8.18 0.49 11.02
N PRO A 383 9.01 -0.56 11.05
CA PRO A 383 8.52 -1.95 10.98
C PRO A 383 7.40 -2.23 11.99
N GLY A 384 6.31 -2.84 11.51
CA GLY A 384 5.09 -3.10 12.28
C GLY A 384 4.01 -2.01 12.19
N ALA A 385 4.23 -0.92 11.45
CA ALA A 385 3.15 0.00 11.08
C ALA A 385 2.06 -0.74 10.31
N THR A 386 0.80 -0.35 10.45
CA THR A 386 -0.29 -0.83 9.59
C THR A 386 -0.81 0.32 8.76
N ARG A 387 -0.87 0.16 7.44
CA ARG A 387 -1.52 1.16 6.58
C ARG A 387 -3.01 1.19 6.87
N VAL A 388 -3.58 2.39 6.97
CA VAL A 388 -5.01 2.60 7.24
C VAL A 388 -5.72 3.29 6.08
N GLY A 389 -7.05 3.18 6.06
CA GLY A 389 -7.91 3.79 5.07
C GLY A 389 -8.01 5.29 5.24
N MET A 390 -8.45 5.93 4.16
CA MET A 390 -8.79 7.34 4.15
C MET A 390 -9.87 7.58 3.11
N VAL A 391 -10.58 8.68 3.30
CA VAL A 391 -11.45 9.22 2.25
C VAL A 391 -10.56 10.03 1.31
N ASP A 392 -10.43 9.54 0.08
CA ASP A 392 -9.63 10.18 -0.96
C ASP A 392 -10.22 11.58 -1.23
N PRO A 393 -9.47 12.67 -1.03
CA PRO A 393 -9.93 13.97 -1.46
C PRO A 393 -10.04 13.95 -2.99
N SER A 394 -11.10 14.54 -3.55
CA SER A 394 -11.24 14.73 -4.99
C SER A 394 -10.26 15.80 -5.49
N ALA A 395 -8.95 15.52 -5.42
CA ALA A 395 -7.85 16.39 -5.83
C ALA A 395 -6.76 15.55 -6.52
N ASP A 396 -6.69 15.62 -7.84
CA ASP A 396 -5.78 14.81 -8.67
C ASP A 396 -4.29 15.05 -8.37
N ASP A 397 -3.95 16.16 -7.71
CA ASP A 397 -2.59 16.61 -7.41
C ASP A 397 -2.17 16.43 -5.95
N LEU A 398 -2.98 15.73 -5.14
CA LEU A 398 -2.68 15.45 -3.74
C LEU A 398 -2.70 13.95 -3.47
N LEU A 399 -1.54 13.39 -3.13
CA LEU A 399 -1.42 12.00 -2.72
C LEU A 399 -1.28 11.91 -1.21
N VAL A 400 -2.14 11.12 -0.55
CA VAL A 400 -2.09 10.95 0.91
C VAL A 400 -2.10 9.47 1.29
N SER A 401 -1.23 9.08 2.23
CA SER A 401 -1.25 7.73 2.84
C SER A 401 -1.01 7.81 4.35
N SER A 402 -1.77 7.03 5.14
CA SER A 402 -1.66 7.05 6.61
C SER A 402 -1.39 5.67 7.18
N TYR A 403 -0.70 5.64 8.32
CA TYR A 403 -0.20 4.45 8.99
C TYR A 403 -0.34 4.61 10.49
N VAL A 404 -0.76 3.54 11.17
CA VAL A 404 -0.81 3.48 12.63
C VAL A 404 0.25 2.55 13.18
N HIS A 405 0.90 2.99 14.25
CA HIS A 405 1.82 2.21 15.05
C HIS A 405 1.17 1.90 16.40
N ASP A 406 0.30 0.88 16.45
CA ASP A 406 -0.44 0.54 17.67
C ASP A 406 0.47 0.33 18.89
N ARG A 407 1.67 -0.23 18.69
CA ARG A 407 2.64 -0.46 19.78
C ARG A 407 3.44 0.78 20.18
N ARG A 408 3.62 1.74 19.28
CA ARG A 408 4.38 2.98 19.54
C ARG A 408 3.47 4.14 19.96
N GLY A 409 2.16 3.99 19.75
CA GLY A 409 1.20 5.06 19.96
C GLY A 409 1.43 6.24 19.00
N GLU A 410 1.80 5.95 17.75
CA GLU A 410 1.99 6.97 16.71
C GLU A 410 1.06 6.77 15.51
N LEU A 411 0.47 7.85 15.02
CA LEU A 411 -0.20 7.94 13.73
C LEU A 411 0.71 8.75 12.79
N VAL A 412 0.98 8.22 11.60
CA VAL A 412 1.86 8.85 10.62
C VAL A 412 1.09 9.04 9.31
N SER A 413 1.04 10.27 8.81
CA SER A 413 0.39 10.59 7.53
C SER A 413 1.40 11.25 6.59
N ILE A 414 1.57 10.68 5.40
CA ILE A 414 2.41 11.22 4.32
C ILE A 414 1.50 11.94 3.33
N LEU A 415 1.78 13.22 3.07
CA LEU A 415 1.05 14.04 2.13
C LEU A 415 2.01 14.58 1.06
N ILE A 416 1.68 14.37 -0.20
CA ILE A 416 2.49 14.77 -1.36
C ILE A 416 1.63 15.66 -2.25
N ASN A 417 1.96 16.95 -2.29
CA ASN A 417 1.40 17.87 -3.27
C ASN A 417 2.25 17.75 -4.55
N THR A 418 1.71 17.16 -5.61
CA THR A 418 2.39 17.07 -6.91
C THR A 418 2.14 18.31 -7.77
N GLY A 419 1.15 19.14 -7.40
CA GLY A 419 0.73 20.32 -8.13
C GLY A 419 1.72 21.47 -8.10
N GLU A 420 1.58 22.39 -9.05
CA GLU A 420 2.39 23.60 -9.17
C GLU A 420 1.94 24.74 -8.24
N ALA A 421 0.81 24.57 -7.56
CA ALA A 421 0.26 25.52 -6.60
C ALA A 421 0.35 24.96 -5.17
N PRO A 422 0.48 25.82 -4.14
CA PRO A 422 0.35 25.39 -2.76
C PRO A 422 -1.07 24.88 -2.47
N ARG A 423 -1.18 23.94 -1.52
CA ARG A 423 -2.44 23.36 -1.05
C ARG A 423 -2.52 23.52 0.46
N GLU A 424 -3.67 23.97 0.95
CA GLU A 424 -4.03 23.83 2.35
C GLU A 424 -4.77 22.51 2.53
N VAL A 425 -4.35 21.71 3.51
CA VAL A 425 -4.98 20.42 3.84
C VAL A 425 -5.45 20.44 5.28
N LEU A 426 -6.70 20.03 5.50
CA LEU A 426 -7.23 19.72 6.82
C LEU A 426 -7.22 18.19 6.99
N LEU A 427 -6.30 17.68 7.78
CA LEU A 427 -6.25 16.26 8.10
C LEU A 427 -7.14 16.00 9.32
N ASN A 428 -8.24 15.30 9.08
CA ASN A 428 -9.32 15.03 10.01
C ASN A 428 -9.31 13.58 10.46
N TRP A 429 -9.62 13.39 11.74
CA TRP A 429 -9.78 12.07 12.34
C TRP A 429 -11.22 11.55 12.30
N GLY A 430 -12.21 12.44 12.14
CA GLY A 430 -13.62 12.07 11.96
C GLY A 430 -14.25 11.33 13.16
N ARG A 431 -13.59 11.31 14.32
CA ARG A 431 -14.02 10.58 15.53
C ARG A 431 -13.93 11.48 16.77
N SER A 432 -14.74 11.17 17.76
CA SER A 432 -14.79 11.88 19.04
C SER A 432 -13.46 11.81 19.80
N ALA A 433 -12.85 10.62 19.88
CA ALA A 433 -11.49 10.43 20.35
C ALA A 433 -10.51 10.57 19.19
N HIS A 434 -9.49 11.44 19.34
CA HIS A 434 -8.64 11.90 18.24
C HIS A 434 -7.23 12.29 18.72
N PRO A 435 -6.24 12.36 17.81
CA PRO A 435 -4.91 12.82 18.13
C PRO A 435 -4.89 14.25 18.68
N THR A 436 -4.08 14.47 19.72
CA THR A 436 -3.98 15.75 20.44
C THR A 436 -2.65 16.46 20.26
N THR A 437 -1.64 15.75 19.76
CA THR A 437 -0.29 16.23 19.50
C THR A 437 0.03 16.08 18.02
N TRP A 438 0.73 17.05 17.46
CA TRP A 438 1.08 17.03 16.04
C TRP A 438 2.48 17.60 15.84
N GLN A 439 3.27 16.92 15.02
CA GLN A 439 4.52 17.40 14.46
C GLN A 439 4.52 17.15 12.95
N ALA A 440 5.15 18.02 12.17
CA ALA A 440 5.29 17.78 10.75
C ALA A 440 6.69 18.07 10.23
N TRP A 441 7.14 17.29 9.25
CA TRP A 441 8.40 17.45 8.55
C TRP A 441 8.15 17.68 7.07
N GLN A 442 8.82 18.65 6.47
CA GLN A 442 8.61 19.03 5.10
C GLN A 442 9.91 18.96 4.28
N THR A 443 9.80 18.43 3.07
CA THR A 443 10.87 18.48 2.06
C THR A 443 10.31 19.20 0.84
N THR A 444 11.01 20.24 0.41
CA THR A 444 10.71 21.06 -0.76
C THR A 444 11.99 21.27 -1.57
N ALA A 445 11.96 22.13 -2.60
CA ALA A 445 13.19 22.60 -3.21
C ALA A 445 14.15 23.29 -2.21
N GLN A 446 13.61 23.92 -1.15
CA GLN A 446 14.39 24.69 -0.17
C GLN A 446 14.57 23.98 1.17
N LEU A 447 13.61 23.14 1.57
CA LEU A 447 13.63 22.43 2.85
C LEU A 447 14.08 20.98 2.66
N ASP A 448 14.84 20.50 3.64
CA ASP A 448 15.45 19.18 3.69
C ASP A 448 14.96 18.45 4.94
N HIS A 449 13.84 17.72 4.85
CA HIS A 449 13.19 17.06 5.99
C HIS A 449 13.10 17.99 7.22
N ALA A 450 12.72 19.24 7.01
CA ALA A 450 12.73 20.26 8.05
C ALA A 450 11.46 20.16 8.89
N LEU A 451 11.58 20.27 10.23
CA LEU A 451 10.42 20.42 11.10
C LEU A 451 9.68 21.73 10.75
N VAL A 452 8.36 21.66 10.62
CA VAL A 452 7.50 22.81 10.31
C VAL A 452 6.36 22.93 11.31
N ASP A 453 5.86 24.15 11.47
CA ASP A 453 4.72 24.42 12.34
C ASP A 453 3.44 23.79 11.77
N VAL A 454 2.57 23.37 12.69
CA VAL A 454 1.25 22.83 12.40
C VAL A 454 0.22 23.60 13.20
N GLU A 455 -0.98 23.76 12.66
CA GLU A 455 -2.08 24.46 13.34
C GLU A 455 -3.17 23.44 13.71
N PRO A 456 -3.28 23.03 14.98
CA PRO A 456 -4.41 22.22 15.44
C PRO A 456 -5.73 22.97 15.30
N VAL A 457 -6.73 22.33 14.70
CA VAL A 457 -8.08 22.88 14.48
C VAL A 457 -9.11 21.86 14.95
N GLN A 458 -9.60 22.00 16.18
CA GLN A 458 -10.54 21.05 16.79
C GLN A 458 -10.00 19.60 16.76
N GLN A 459 -10.67 18.69 16.05
CA GLN A 459 -10.29 17.27 15.89
C GLN A 459 -9.35 17.04 14.68
N MET A 460 -8.78 18.12 14.13
CA MET A 460 -8.02 18.13 12.89
C MET A 460 -6.68 18.84 13.08
N VAL A 461 -5.81 18.67 12.11
CA VAL A 461 -4.63 19.52 11.92
C VAL A 461 -4.67 20.19 10.55
N ARG A 462 -4.38 21.49 10.51
CA ARG A 462 -4.20 22.24 9.28
C ARG A 462 -2.72 22.22 8.88
N LEU A 463 -2.47 21.81 7.64
CA LEU A 463 -1.15 21.68 7.05
C LEU A 463 -1.05 22.54 5.78
N GLN A 464 0.02 23.32 5.68
CA GLN A 464 0.36 24.06 4.47
C GLN A 464 1.36 23.26 3.64
N LEU A 465 0.93 22.82 2.45
CA LEU A 465 1.76 22.07 1.52
C LEU A 465 2.18 22.98 0.38
N PRO A 466 3.43 23.45 0.31
CA PRO A 466 3.94 24.17 -0.86
C PRO A 466 3.77 23.36 -2.15
N ALA A 467 3.82 24.06 -3.28
CA ALA A 467 3.86 23.42 -4.59
C ALA A 467 4.96 22.35 -4.66
N ARG A 468 4.63 21.22 -5.28
CA ARG A 468 5.53 20.07 -5.46
C ARG A 468 6.13 19.54 -4.16
N SER A 469 5.51 19.66 -2.99
CA SER A 469 6.13 19.27 -1.71
C SER A 469 5.74 17.89 -1.19
N ILE A 470 6.57 17.33 -0.30
CA ILE A 470 6.20 16.18 0.55
C ILE A 470 6.28 16.58 2.01
N THR A 471 5.22 16.28 2.76
CA THR A 471 5.08 16.56 4.20
C THR A 471 4.68 15.28 4.92
N THR A 472 5.36 14.97 6.02
CA THR A 472 4.96 13.90 6.94
C THR A 472 4.44 14.51 8.22
N ALA A 473 3.19 14.22 8.58
CA ALA A 473 2.61 14.57 9.87
C ALA A 473 2.62 13.35 10.79
N VAL A 474 3.09 13.53 12.02
CA VAL A 474 3.11 12.50 13.07
C VAL A 474 2.29 13.01 14.26
N ALA A 475 1.46 12.13 14.80
CA ALA A 475 0.57 12.43 15.92
C ALA A 475 0.56 11.28 16.94
N ASP A 476 0.07 11.55 18.14
CA ASP A 476 -0.26 10.51 19.12
C ASP A 476 -1.39 9.62 18.59
N TRP A 477 -1.32 8.36 18.96
CA TRP A 477 -2.27 7.34 18.56
C TRP A 477 -2.61 6.41 19.72
N ASP A 478 -3.89 6.10 19.86
CA ASP A 478 -4.36 5.07 20.76
C ASP A 478 -5.28 4.11 19.97
N PRO A 479 -4.96 2.80 19.88
CA PRO A 479 -5.83 1.83 19.23
C PRO A 479 -7.23 1.74 19.87
N GLU A 480 -7.40 2.18 21.13
CA GLU A 480 -8.72 2.26 21.78
C GLU A 480 -9.64 3.34 21.16
N TRP A 481 -9.10 4.28 20.39
CA TRP A 481 -9.92 5.28 19.66
C TRP A 481 -10.70 4.66 18.50
N VAL A 482 -10.38 3.42 18.09
CA VAL A 482 -11.16 2.69 17.10
C VAL A 482 -12.39 2.08 17.76
N GLU A 483 -13.56 2.68 17.53
CA GLU A 483 -14.82 2.05 17.95
C GLU A 483 -15.02 0.69 17.25
N PRO A 484 -15.43 -0.37 17.98
CA PRO A 484 -15.72 -1.66 17.36
C PRO A 484 -16.89 -1.53 16.36
N ARG A 485 -16.65 -1.89 15.09
CA ARG A 485 -17.71 -1.91 14.06
C ARG A 485 -18.87 -2.86 14.40
N ARG A 486 -18.61 -3.93 15.16
CA ARG A 486 -19.66 -4.85 15.65
C ARG A 486 -20.32 -4.30 16.91
N LYS A 487 -21.43 -3.58 16.76
CA LYS A 487 -22.19 -3.01 17.89
C LYS A 487 -23.07 -4.09 18.55
N PRO A 488 -22.89 -4.40 19.85
CA PRO A 488 -23.64 -5.47 20.53
C PRO A 488 -25.17 -5.34 20.47
N ARG A 489 -25.68 -4.12 20.29
CA ARG A 489 -27.13 -3.83 20.17
C ARG A 489 -27.82 -4.61 19.06
N TRP A 490 -27.11 -5.00 18.00
CA TRP A 490 -27.68 -5.73 16.87
C TRP A 490 -27.61 -7.25 17.00
N ASN A 491 -26.85 -7.78 17.95
CA ASN A 491 -26.62 -9.23 18.11
C ASN A 491 -27.94 -10.03 18.15
N ARG A 492 -28.99 -9.49 18.76
CA ARG A 492 -30.29 -10.17 18.84
C ARG A 492 -30.98 -10.26 17.47
N GLU A 493 -31.00 -9.18 16.69
CA GLU A 493 -31.62 -9.17 15.36
C GLU A 493 -30.82 -10.02 14.38
N ILE A 494 -29.48 -9.95 14.41
CA ILE A 494 -28.62 -10.79 13.57
C ILE A 494 -28.81 -12.27 13.90
N LYS A 495 -28.89 -12.63 15.18
CA LYS A 495 -29.19 -13.99 15.60
C LYS A 495 -30.55 -14.47 15.05
N GLN A 496 -31.58 -13.62 15.05
CA GLN A 496 -32.88 -13.95 14.48
C GLN A 496 -32.84 -14.16 12.96
N ILE A 497 -32.05 -13.37 12.23
CA ILE A 497 -31.82 -13.57 10.79
C ILE A 497 -31.19 -14.94 10.54
N VAL A 498 -30.10 -15.26 11.26
CA VAL A 498 -29.39 -16.53 11.12
C VAL A 498 -30.29 -17.73 11.48
N GLU A 499 -31.05 -17.64 12.57
CA GLU A 499 -31.98 -18.71 12.99
C GLU A 499 -33.12 -18.92 11.98
N ARG A 500 -33.68 -17.83 11.44
CA ARG A 500 -34.73 -17.88 10.41
C ARG A 500 -34.22 -18.59 9.16
N GLU A 501 -32.99 -18.30 8.74
CA GLU A 501 -32.38 -18.87 7.53
C GLU A 501 -31.91 -20.30 7.72
N ALA A 502 -31.50 -20.69 8.93
CA ALA A 502 -31.28 -22.09 9.25
C ALA A 502 -32.58 -22.92 9.12
N ALA A 503 -33.73 -22.33 9.46
CA ALA A 503 -35.04 -22.96 9.31
C ALA A 503 -35.59 -22.88 7.87
N HIS A 504 -35.27 -21.81 7.14
CA HIS A 504 -35.71 -21.55 5.77
C HIS A 504 -34.52 -21.03 4.95
N PRO A 505 -33.73 -21.93 4.34
CA PRO A 505 -32.53 -21.54 3.61
C PRO A 505 -32.82 -20.50 2.53
N VAL A 506 -31.90 -19.55 2.38
CA VAL A 506 -31.98 -18.55 1.30
C VAL A 506 -31.84 -19.22 -0.07
N PRO A 507 -32.44 -18.66 -1.13
CA PRO A 507 -32.30 -19.20 -2.47
C PRO A 507 -30.84 -19.24 -2.94
N GLU A 508 -30.42 -20.33 -3.60
CA GLU A 508 -29.14 -20.35 -4.32
C GLU A 508 -29.14 -19.28 -5.43
N ASN A 509 -28.00 -18.61 -5.62
CA ASN A 509 -27.88 -17.49 -6.57
C ASN A 509 -28.95 -16.39 -6.34
N GLY A 510 -29.32 -16.18 -5.07
CA GLY A 510 -30.32 -15.20 -4.69
C GLY A 510 -29.87 -13.75 -4.87
N ILE A 511 -30.83 -12.83 -4.74
CA ILE A 511 -30.61 -11.39 -4.69
C ILE A 511 -30.81 -10.92 -3.26
N LEU A 512 -29.72 -10.50 -2.62
CA LEU A 512 -29.74 -10.03 -1.24
C LEU A 512 -30.19 -8.58 -1.17
N PHE A 513 -31.23 -8.29 -0.39
CA PHE A 513 -31.53 -6.94 0.09
C PHE A 513 -31.03 -6.78 1.52
N VAL A 514 -30.14 -5.82 1.74
CA VAL A 514 -29.50 -5.58 3.04
C VAL A 514 -29.45 -4.09 3.37
N GLY A 515 -29.41 -3.76 4.66
CA GLY A 515 -29.38 -2.37 5.11
C GLY A 515 -30.29 -2.11 6.30
N SER A 516 -30.70 -0.86 6.42
CA SER A 516 -31.42 -0.37 7.60
C SER A 516 -32.91 -0.73 7.61
N SER A 517 -33.66 -0.10 8.51
CA SER A 517 -35.06 -0.39 8.81
C SER A 517 -35.98 -0.29 7.59
N SER A 518 -35.69 0.54 6.59
CA SER A 518 -36.44 0.57 5.33
C SER A 518 -36.32 -0.71 4.52
N ILE A 519 -35.20 -1.44 4.61
CA ILE A 519 -35.11 -2.79 4.04
C ILE A 519 -35.82 -3.76 4.97
N ARG A 520 -35.51 -3.74 6.29
CA ARG A 520 -36.11 -4.67 7.27
C ARG A 520 -37.64 -4.68 7.23
N LEU A 521 -38.26 -3.52 7.02
CA LEU A 521 -39.71 -3.31 7.05
C LEU A 521 -40.38 -3.49 5.67
N TRP A 522 -39.65 -3.88 4.63
CA TRP A 522 -40.21 -4.25 3.33
C TRP A 522 -40.75 -5.69 3.37
N GLU A 523 -41.82 -5.88 4.14
CA GLU A 523 -42.42 -7.20 4.38
C GLU A 523 -42.97 -7.86 3.11
N SER A 524 -43.31 -7.06 2.09
CA SER A 524 -43.82 -7.52 0.79
C SER A 524 -42.73 -7.84 -0.24
N LEU A 525 -41.43 -7.79 0.10
CA LEU A 525 -40.33 -7.86 -0.86
C LEU A 525 -40.43 -9.08 -1.80
N ALA A 526 -40.70 -10.27 -1.26
CA ALA A 526 -40.82 -11.49 -2.07
C ALA A 526 -42.06 -11.48 -2.97
N GLN A 527 -43.15 -10.84 -2.53
CA GLN A 527 -44.38 -10.67 -3.32
C GLN A 527 -44.22 -9.58 -4.40
N ASP A 528 -43.39 -8.58 -4.13
CA ASP A 528 -43.10 -7.49 -5.07
C ASP A 528 -42.19 -7.93 -6.22
N PHE A 529 -41.37 -8.97 -6.01
CA PHE A 529 -40.48 -9.56 -7.02
C PHE A 529 -40.67 -11.08 -7.17
N PRO A 530 -41.85 -11.57 -7.57
CA PRO A 530 -42.18 -13.00 -7.55
C PRO A 530 -41.35 -13.84 -8.56
N ASN A 531 -40.73 -13.19 -9.55
CA ASN A 531 -39.90 -13.83 -10.57
C ASN A 531 -38.39 -13.78 -10.26
N HIS A 532 -38.00 -13.17 -9.14
CA HIS A 532 -36.59 -13.09 -8.72
C HIS A 532 -36.39 -13.76 -7.36
N PRO A 533 -35.29 -14.49 -7.16
CA PRO A 533 -34.98 -15.16 -5.89
C PRO A 533 -34.48 -14.16 -4.83
N VAL A 534 -35.32 -13.21 -4.42
CA VAL A 534 -34.97 -12.15 -3.47
C VAL A 534 -35.08 -12.62 -2.02
N TYR A 535 -34.23 -12.08 -1.14
CA TYR A 535 -34.34 -12.30 0.30
C TYR A 535 -33.84 -11.08 1.09
N ASN A 536 -34.35 -10.94 2.32
CA ASN A 536 -34.21 -9.73 3.13
C ASN A 536 -33.39 -9.99 4.40
N ARG A 537 -32.27 -9.28 4.54
CA ARG A 537 -31.44 -9.25 5.76
C ARG A 537 -31.27 -7.83 6.30
N GLY A 538 -32.24 -6.96 6.07
CA GLY A 538 -32.27 -5.67 6.72
C GLY A 538 -32.43 -5.83 8.24
N PHE A 539 -31.75 -4.99 9.00
CA PHE A 539 -31.85 -4.97 10.47
C PHE A 539 -31.84 -3.52 10.99
N GLY A 540 -32.58 -3.26 12.06
CA GLY A 540 -32.54 -2.03 12.87
C GLY A 540 -32.34 -0.67 12.17
N GLY A 541 -31.95 0.34 12.94
CA GLY A 541 -31.42 1.60 12.41
C GLY A 541 -29.95 1.47 12.04
N SER A 542 -29.58 0.41 11.32
CA SER A 542 -28.19 0.07 11.03
C SER A 542 -27.47 1.19 10.26
N GLN A 543 -26.20 1.35 10.59
CA GLN A 543 -25.24 2.17 9.84
C GLN A 543 -24.43 1.30 8.87
N VAL A 544 -23.65 1.90 7.97
CA VAL A 544 -22.77 1.14 7.07
C VAL A 544 -21.71 0.39 7.87
N SER A 545 -21.17 1.01 8.92
CA SER A 545 -20.27 0.38 9.90
C SER A 545 -20.86 -0.88 10.54
N ASP A 546 -22.17 -0.91 10.79
CA ASP A 546 -22.86 -2.08 11.33
C ASP A 546 -22.93 -3.22 10.30
N LEU A 547 -23.15 -2.91 9.01
CA LEU A 547 -23.10 -3.93 7.94
C LEU A 547 -21.71 -4.58 7.84
N ILE A 548 -20.66 -3.78 8.02
CA ILE A 548 -19.28 -4.29 8.06
C ILE A 548 -19.07 -5.17 9.30
N GLY A 549 -19.53 -4.72 10.47
CA GLY A 549 -19.36 -5.45 11.74
C GLY A 549 -20.04 -6.81 11.79
N PHE A 550 -21.05 -7.02 10.95
CA PHE A 550 -21.80 -8.28 10.80
C PHE A 550 -21.71 -8.85 9.37
N PHE A 551 -20.64 -8.52 8.64
CA PHE A 551 -20.49 -8.85 7.23
C PHE A 551 -20.70 -10.34 6.93
N ASP A 552 -20.08 -11.22 7.72
CA ASP A 552 -20.15 -12.65 7.51
C ASP A 552 -21.58 -13.17 7.64
N GLU A 553 -22.30 -12.70 8.68
CA GLU A 553 -23.65 -13.13 8.98
C GLU A 553 -24.69 -12.54 8.01
N VAL A 554 -24.56 -11.28 7.63
CA VAL A 554 -25.61 -10.58 6.85
C VAL A 554 -25.34 -10.51 5.36
N ILE A 555 -24.09 -10.61 4.93
CA ILE A 555 -23.71 -10.42 3.52
C ILE A 555 -23.03 -11.66 2.94
N ALA A 556 -21.91 -12.11 3.51
CA ALA A 556 -21.11 -13.19 2.93
C ALA A 556 -21.87 -14.53 2.88
N ALA A 557 -22.71 -14.79 3.88
CA ALA A 557 -23.52 -16.00 3.93
C ALA A 557 -24.48 -16.11 2.72
N GLY A 558 -24.48 -17.24 2.02
CA GLY A 558 -25.47 -17.56 0.98
C GLY A 558 -25.07 -17.21 -0.46
N ASN A 559 -23.86 -16.69 -0.70
CA ASN A 559 -23.28 -16.45 -2.02
C ASN A 559 -24.26 -15.77 -3.02
N PRO A 560 -24.79 -14.57 -2.69
CA PRO A 560 -25.73 -13.86 -3.56
C PRO A 560 -25.08 -13.53 -4.90
N ARG A 561 -25.84 -13.56 -6.00
CA ARG A 561 -25.32 -13.06 -7.30
C ARG A 561 -25.41 -11.53 -7.42
N GLN A 562 -26.27 -10.92 -6.62
CA GLN A 562 -26.47 -9.48 -6.57
C GLN A 562 -26.83 -9.05 -5.15
N ILE A 563 -26.28 -7.94 -4.70
CA ILE A 563 -26.56 -7.33 -3.41
C ILE A 563 -27.11 -5.91 -3.64
N ILE A 564 -28.26 -5.63 -3.05
CA ILE A 564 -28.93 -4.33 -3.04
C ILE A 564 -28.80 -3.75 -1.63
N ILE A 565 -28.09 -2.63 -1.49
CA ILE A 565 -27.73 -2.03 -0.20
C ILE A 565 -28.45 -0.71 0.00
N TYR A 566 -29.17 -0.56 1.12
CA TYR A 566 -29.69 0.73 1.59
C TYR A 566 -29.20 1.04 3.01
N SER A 567 -28.13 1.83 3.09
CA SER A 567 -27.51 2.26 4.34
C SER A 567 -26.92 3.67 4.18
N GLY A 568 -26.43 4.30 5.24
CA GLY A 568 -25.87 5.66 5.19
C GLY A 568 -26.83 6.75 5.68
N THR A 569 -28.14 6.54 5.60
CA THR A 569 -29.12 7.53 6.06
C THR A 569 -29.13 7.69 7.58
N ASN A 570 -28.88 6.61 8.34
CA ASN A 570 -28.76 6.63 9.79
C ASN A 570 -27.43 7.22 10.26
N ASP A 571 -26.38 7.02 9.48
CA ASP A 571 -25.01 7.50 9.71
C ASP A 571 -25.01 9.03 9.68
N VAL A 572 -25.48 9.62 8.58
CA VAL A 572 -25.63 11.08 8.45
C VAL A 572 -26.55 11.65 9.52
N ASN A 573 -27.67 10.97 9.84
CA ASN A 573 -28.57 11.42 10.91
C ASN A 573 -27.93 11.32 12.31
N ALA A 574 -26.91 10.47 12.49
CA ALA A 574 -26.13 10.39 13.72
C ALA A 574 -25.00 11.44 13.78
N GLY A 575 -24.86 12.27 12.74
CA GLY A 575 -23.87 13.35 12.66
C GLY A 575 -22.59 12.97 11.91
N GLU A 576 -22.52 11.80 11.28
CA GLU A 576 -21.38 11.43 10.42
C GLU A 576 -21.41 12.22 9.11
N SER A 577 -20.25 12.66 8.62
CA SER A 577 -20.16 13.37 7.35
C SER A 577 -20.41 12.42 6.17
N PRO A 578 -21.01 12.90 5.05
CA PRO A 578 -21.16 12.11 3.83
C PRO A 578 -19.88 11.39 3.38
N GLU A 579 -18.72 12.02 3.59
CA GLU A 579 -17.38 11.47 3.34
C GLU A 579 -17.09 10.22 4.18
N SER A 580 -17.32 10.29 5.49
CA SER A 580 -17.13 9.15 6.40
C SER A 580 -18.01 7.98 5.97
N VAL A 581 -19.29 8.26 5.69
CA VAL A 581 -20.27 7.27 5.27
C VAL A 581 -19.86 6.59 3.95
N MET A 582 -19.43 7.37 2.96
CA MET A 582 -19.01 6.84 1.67
C MET A 582 -17.75 5.98 1.76
N ALA A 583 -16.89 6.25 2.72
CA ALA A 583 -15.68 5.49 2.90
C ALA A 583 -15.91 4.18 3.67
N ASP A 584 -16.89 4.14 4.58
CA ASP A 584 -17.44 2.87 5.06
C ASP A 584 -18.11 2.08 3.92
N PHE A 585 -18.81 2.74 2.98
CA PHE A 585 -19.34 2.05 1.80
C PHE A 585 -18.23 1.45 0.92
N ASP A 586 -17.14 2.18 0.69
CA ASP A 586 -16.01 1.65 -0.07
C ASP A 586 -15.35 0.46 0.64
N ALA A 587 -15.22 0.52 1.97
CA ALA A 587 -14.73 -0.61 2.76
C ALA A 587 -15.65 -1.82 2.62
N LEU A 588 -16.97 -1.63 2.76
CA LEU A 588 -17.95 -2.71 2.62
C LEU A 588 -17.91 -3.33 1.22
N CYS A 589 -17.90 -2.52 0.16
CA CYS A 589 -17.81 -3.00 -1.22
C CYS A 589 -16.48 -3.73 -1.48
N GLY A 590 -15.38 -3.29 -0.87
CA GLY A 590 -14.10 -4.00 -0.91
C GLY A 590 -14.17 -5.39 -0.27
N MET A 591 -14.84 -5.52 0.88
CA MET A 591 -15.08 -6.82 1.52
C MET A 591 -15.96 -7.72 0.66
N ILE A 592 -17.02 -7.17 0.05
CA ILE A 592 -17.87 -7.91 -0.90
C ILE A 592 -17.04 -8.45 -2.06
N ARG A 593 -16.23 -7.61 -2.73
CA ARG A 593 -15.42 -8.05 -3.88
C ARG A 593 -14.38 -9.11 -3.51
N ALA A 594 -13.84 -9.05 -2.29
CA ALA A 594 -12.88 -10.03 -1.81
C ALA A 594 -13.53 -11.39 -1.48
N ALA A 595 -14.68 -11.38 -0.81
CA ALA A 595 -15.36 -12.60 -0.40
C ALA A 595 -16.23 -13.21 -1.51
N LEU A 596 -16.77 -12.37 -2.41
CA LEU A 596 -17.80 -12.70 -3.39
C LEU A 596 -17.49 -12.01 -4.76
N PRO A 597 -16.41 -12.41 -5.46
CA PRO A 597 -15.88 -11.67 -6.61
C PRO A 597 -16.83 -11.53 -7.80
N ASP A 598 -17.76 -12.48 -7.98
CA ASP A 598 -18.75 -12.47 -9.09
C ASP A 598 -20.04 -11.70 -8.74
N THR A 599 -20.15 -11.16 -7.53
CA THR A 599 -21.37 -10.51 -7.04
C THR A 599 -21.49 -9.08 -7.51
N GLN A 600 -22.65 -8.72 -8.02
CA GLN A 600 -22.94 -7.35 -8.42
C GLN A 600 -23.49 -6.53 -7.26
N ILE A 601 -23.08 -5.27 -7.17
CA ILE A 601 -23.49 -4.37 -6.09
C ILE A 601 -24.39 -3.26 -6.65
N ALA A 602 -25.51 -3.01 -5.97
CA ALA A 602 -26.35 -1.85 -6.19
C ALA A 602 -26.52 -1.06 -4.89
N LEU A 603 -26.29 0.25 -4.94
CA LEU A 603 -26.45 1.15 -3.81
C LEU A 603 -27.70 2.00 -4.00
N ILE A 604 -28.62 1.92 -3.04
CA ILE A 604 -29.81 2.77 -3.00
C ILE A 604 -29.42 4.08 -2.31
N GLY A 605 -29.60 5.19 -3.02
CA GLY A 605 -29.35 6.53 -2.46
C GLY A 605 -30.26 6.82 -1.26
N ALA A 606 -29.87 7.80 -0.45
CA ALA A 606 -30.72 8.35 0.60
C ALA A 606 -32.07 8.79 0.02
N ALA A 607 -33.16 8.40 0.69
CA ALA A 607 -34.52 8.78 0.31
C ALA A 607 -34.94 10.07 1.03
N PRO A 608 -35.65 11.00 0.35
CA PRO A 608 -36.10 12.26 0.92
C PRO A 608 -37.26 12.00 1.86
N ASN A 609 -37.01 12.05 3.17
CA ASN A 609 -38.03 11.75 4.18
C ASN A 609 -38.37 13.01 5.01
N PRO A 610 -39.66 13.27 5.33
CA PRO A 610 -40.05 14.47 6.05
C PRO A 610 -39.40 14.57 7.44
N HIS A 611 -39.24 13.46 8.16
CA HIS A 611 -38.67 13.45 9.52
C HIS A 611 -37.20 13.90 9.56
N ARG A 612 -36.39 13.58 8.54
CA ARG A 612 -34.96 13.95 8.46
C ARG A 612 -34.67 15.02 7.42
N TRP A 613 -35.68 15.78 6.99
CA TRP A 613 -35.48 16.94 6.12
C TRP A 613 -34.44 17.95 6.62
N PRO A 614 -34.25 18.17 7.95
CA PRO A 614 -33.20 19.07 8.43
C PRO A 614 -31.77 18.71 7.99
N VAL A 615 -31.47 17.44 7.68
CA VAL A 615 -30.16 16.99 7.19
C VAL A 615 -30.13 16.76 5.67
N GLN A 616 -31.09 17.33 4.93
CA GLN A 616 -31.22 17.09 3.48
C GLN A 616 -29.97 17.46 2.68
N ALA A 617 -29.25 18.51 3.08
CA ALA A 617 -28.05 18.96 2.36
C ALA A 617 -26.97 17.87 2.36
N ASP A 618 -26.78 17.19 3.49
CA ASP A 618 -25.85 16.07 3.61
C ASP A 618 -26.34 14.83 2.85
N TYR A 619 -27.65 14.58 2.80
CA TYR A 619 -28.21 13.52 1.95
C TYR A 619 -28.00 13.77 0.46
N VAL A 620 -28.22 15.00 -0.01
CA VAL A 620 -27.97 15.37 -1.41
C VAL A 620 -26.49 15.19 -1.75
N ARG A 621 -25.61 15.62 -0.84
CA ARG A 621 -24.16 15.46 -1.00
C ARG A 621 -23.75 14.00 -1.00
N PHE A 622 -24.25 13.21 -0.04
CA PHE A 622 -24.05 11.76 0.02
C PHE A 622 -24.52 11.07 -1.27
N ASN A 623 -25.71 11.40 -1.78
CA ASN A 623 -26.25 10.83 -3.02
C ASN A 623 -25.38 11.15 -4.25
N ALA A 624 -24.86 12.38 -4.34
CA ALA A 624 -23.93 12.75 -5.40
C ALA A 624 -22.63 11.94 -5.34
N MET A 625 -22.07 11.77 -4.14
CA MET A 625 -20.86 10.97 -3.93
C MET A 625 -21.10 9.48 -4.21
N ALA A 626 -22.23 8.93 -3.76
CA ALA A 626 -22.61 7.53 -3.99
C ALA A 626 -22.79 7.24 -5.48
N ARG A 627 -23.40 8.17 -6.23
CA ARG A 627 -23.53 8.06 -7.69
C ARG A 627 -22.16 8.01 -8.37
N HIS A 628 -21.30 8.99 -8.07
CA HIS A 628 -19.95 9.05 -8.64
C HIS A 628 -19.11 7.80 -8.28
N TYR A 629 -19.21 7.34 -7.04
CA TYR A 629 -18.56 6.11 -6.59
C TYR A 629 -19.02 4.89 -7.38
N CYS A 630 -20.33 4.72 -7.58
CA CYS A 630 -20.87 3.60 -8.34
C CYS A 630 -20.40 3.62 -9.80
N GLU A 631 -20.43 4.79 -10.45
CA GLU A 631 -19.94 4.96 -11.82
C GLU A 631 -18.46 4.58 -11.96
N ARG A 632 -17.62 5.04 -11.03
CA ARG A 632 -16.17 4.78 -11.02
C ARG A 632 -15.86 3.30 -10.82
N GLU A 633 -16.56 2.63 -9.91
CA GLU A 633 -16.28 1.25 -9.50
C GLU A 633 -17.06 0.20 -10.29
N GLY A 634 -17.96 0.61 -11.21
CA GLY A 634 -18.81 -0.29 -11.97
C GLY A 634 -19.99 -0.88 -11.19
N HIS A 635 -20.41 -0.22 -10.10
CA HIS A 635 -21.62 -0.59 -9.34
C HIS A 635 -22.87 0.13 -9.88
N THR A 636 -24.04 -0.32 -9.46
CA THR A 636 -25.31 0.33 -9.85
C THR A 636 -25.76 1.32 -8.79
N TYR A 637 -25.90 2.61 -9.15
CA TYR A 637 -26.56 3.58 -8.28
C TYR A 637 -28.08 3.59 -8.53
N VAL A 638 -28.88 3.53 -7.47
CA VAL A 638 -30.36 3.55 -7.54
C VAL A 638 -30.87 4.88 -7.00
N ASP A 639 -31.34 5.75 -7.91
CA ASP A 639 -31.92 7.04 -7.55
C ASP A 639 -33.36 6.90 -7.08
N VAL A 640 -33.55 6.92 -5.76
CA VAL A 640 -34.88 6.99 -5.14
C VAL A 640 -35.23 8.41 -4.68
N TRP A 641 -34.31 9.38 -4.82
CA TRP A 641 -34.56 10.73 -4.34
C TRP A 641 -35.52 11.46 -5.24
N THR A 642 -35.18 11.55 -6.52
CA THR A 642 -35.98 12.28 -7.52
C THR A 642 -37.44 11.79 -7.57
N PRO A 643 -37.72 10.47 -7.62
CA PRO A 643 -39.10 9.96 -7.74
C PRO A 643 -39.97 10.12 -6.49
N MET A 644 -39.39 10.45 -5.33
CA MET A 644 -40.11 10.56 -4.05
C MET A 644 -40.37 12.01 -3.61
N LEU A 645 -39.96 13.00 -4.40
CA LEU A 645 -40.31 14.40 -4.20
C LEU A 645 -41.69 14.71 -4.79
N GLY A 646 -42.43 15.60 -4.14
CA GLY A 646 -43.62 16.24 -4.70
C GLY A 646 -43.25 17.33 -5.71
N GLU A 647 -44.27 17.90 -6.37
CA GLU A 647 -44.09 19.00 -7.33
C GLU A 647 -43.47 20.26 -6.69
N ASP A 648 -43.57 20.40 -5.37
CA ASP A 648 -42.99 21.49 -4.57
C ASP A 648 -41.51 21.26 -4.21
N GLY A 649 -40.93 20.13 -4.63
CA GLY A 649 -39.55 19.75 -4.29
C GLY A 649 -39.36 19.28 -2.85
N LEU A 650 -40.46 19.04 -2.11
CA LEU A 650 -40.42 18.49 -0.76
C LEU A 650 -40.75 16.98 -0.75
N PRO A 651 -40.40 16.25 0.31
CA PRO A 651 -40.82 14.85 0.46
C PRO A 651 -42.34 14.70 0.41
N SER A 652 -42.85 13.83 -0.45
CA SER A 652 -44.28 13.52 -0.46
C SER A 652 -44.66 12.74 0.80
N ARG A 653 -45.42 13.39 1.70
CA ARG A 653 -45.80 12.83 3.02
C ARG A 653 -46.66 11.58 2.90
N ASP A 654 -47.42 11.44 1.81
CA ASP A 654 -48.31 10.31 1.54
C ASP A 654 -47.56 9.01 1.23
N LEU A 655 -46.23 9.06 1.03
CA LEU A 655 -45.38 7.88 0.81
C LEU A 655 -44.90 7.23 2.12
N TYR A 656 -45.15 7.88 3.26
CA TYR A 656 -44.61 7.48 4.57
C TYR A 656 -45.69 7.01 5.53
N ARG A 657 -45.28 6.27 6.55
CA ARG A 657 -46.09 5.91 7.72
C ARG A 657 -46.25 7.13 8.64
N ASP A 658 -46.96 6.94 9.76
CA ASP A 658 -47.22 8.00 10.74
C ASP A 658 -45.94 8.64 11.32
N ASP A 659 -44.82 7.90 11.35
CA ASP A 659 -43.52 8.40 11.79
C ASP A 659 -42.83 9.34 10.78
N GLN A 660 -43.38 9.46 9.56
CA GLN A 660 -42.85 10.28 8.48
C GLN A 660 -41.38 9.96 8.14
N LEU A 661 -40.96 8.72 8.39
CA LEU A 661 -39.61 8.21 8.16
C LEU A 661 -39.64 6.91 7.35
N HIS A 662 -40.45 5.94 7.76
CA HIS A 662 -40.53 4.63 7.09
C HIS A 662 -41.63 4.64 6.03
N MET A 663 -41.37 4.01 4.89
CA MET A 663 -42.32 3.99 3.78
C MET A 663 -43.56 3.14 4.09
N ASN A 664 -44.68 3.57 3.52
CA ASN A 664 -45.88 2.75 3.39
C ASN A 664 -45.87 1.98 2.05
N ALA A 665 -46.97 1.30 1.72
CA ALA A 665 -47.08 0.52 0.48
C ALA A 665 -46.89 1.35 -0.80
N ALA A 666 -47.32 2.62 -0.82
CA ALA A 666 -47.13 3.52 -1.98
C ALA A 666 -45.66 3.91 -2.15
N GLY A 667 -44.94 4.17 -1.06
CA GLY A 667 -43.49 4.41 -1.11
C GLY A 667 -42.71 3.19 -1.63
N TYR A 668 -43.01 1.99 -1.14
CA TYR A 668 -42.38 0.77 -1.67
C TYR A 668 -42.76 0.46 -3.12
N ALA A 669 -43.94 0.86 -3.58
CA ALA A 669 -44.31 0.70 -4.99
C ALA A 669 -43.37 1.49 -5.92
N ILE A 670 -42.95 2.69 -5.53
CA ILE A 670 -41.95 3.49 -6.26
C ILE A 670 -40.61 2.75 -6.29
N TRP A 671 -40.14 2.26 -5.15
CA TRP A 671 -38.89 1.50 -5.08
C TRP A 671 -38.93 0.24 -5.94
N ARG A 672 -40.05 -0.49 -5.91
CA ARG A 672 -40.28 -1.66 -6.76
C ARG A 672 -40.15 -1.32 -8.24
N GLU A 673 -40.79 -0.25 -8.71
CA GLU A 673 -40.75 0.18 -10.12
C GLU A 673 -39.34 0.55 -10.57
N ILE A 674 -38.58 1.24 -9.72
CA ILE A 674 -37.19 1.62 -10.01
C ILE A 674 -36.27 0.38 -10.02
N MET A 675 -36.48 -0.56 -9.10
CA MET A 675 -35.58 -1.69 -8.91
C MET A 675 -35.85 -2.87 -9.83
N ALA A 676 -37.09 -3.10 -10.24
CA ALA A 676 -37.47 -4.22 -11.12
C ALA A 676 -36.55 -4.40 -12.36
N PRO A 677 -36.21 -3.35 -13.14
CA PRO A 677 -35.31 -3.51 -14.29
C PRO A 677 -33.83 -3.71 -13.92
N LEU A 678 -33.45 -3.51 -12.66
CA LEU A 678 -32.07 -3.62 -12.17
C LEU A 678 -31.75 -5.00 -11.59
N LEU A 679 -32.78 -5.78 -11.25
CA LEU A 679 -32.63 -7.13 -10.73
C LEU A 679 -32.19 -8.05 -11.87
N LYS A 680 -30.98 -8.60 -11.76
CA LYS A 680 -30.42 -9.43 -12.84
C LYS A 680 -30.97 -10.82 -12.82
#